data_AF-A0AA36J0U6-F1
#
_entry.id   AF-A0AA36J0U6-F1
#
_cell.length_a   1.000
_cell.length_b   1.000
_cell.length_c   1.000
_cell.angle_alpha   90.00
_cell.angle_beta   90.00
_cell.angle_gamma   90.00
#
_symmetry.space_group_name_H-M   'P 1'
#
loop_
_entity.id
_entity.type
_entity.pdbx_description
1 polymer ?
#
loop_
_entity_poly.entity_id
_entity_poly.type
_entity_poly.pdbx_seq_one_letter_code
_entity_poly.pdbx_strand_id
1 'polypeptide(L)'
;MEAESDQGEVSSLTIVRQFLEKTCGSVLKAWLKHLDVDVDYRISKIEFMEGMRQLNYTPQQLPRLFAGIDQDGSGEITLDEIDEEEMALWNRFRSWAVQTFYSVEDFIVTLAADPSSLTSLSAEVFSHVTEEKFCARLPELGWKQAKAGEEKHLFSALDFDGDGLVKPHCLRWLGIELKRLHKKRAAKESANKKKATPSISHERLEQQFFEFKEDLRRRYGGGNLVRAWRAALSDTMILPKTRFLKACVQLGYAKKAKDLWKMLDRDGSGFASIDELDPRSAQALAYFKKTLDQNHFAGISAAFTALDVDGARKIRRAQFRASLRRLQFQCPELSNELFDSLDLNGNHVIEEDDLQFLEKWHPLPYLTVEPNKRARDEFKKMLLQKYSRPMKAWRHVLDREGSNRCNWHTFLYASKMIGFQGDAAGAWRALDDDLSGYITLKELDFDAHMTLVEFRTWASDEFGSCRGAFDIFDGDGSNSLTFQEFRAACKIYGFEGQTKQLFTAMDVSAEGTLSVKEVAFLDDWIDDPKEVAQARKSIAAYLFSTNGVNLRGDPSRRGALAVGFENVKEMQRKLLEIERAKELAKQWHAAVENPMKLVDLCRKQMTFEVSSLKLDSRRPIRTVAESYRRLEGPDHCLNFFLKQAEPKEVSIEVKKPSEVRSQKDAPEMLLPPLPLAAEKQAEVVQRRRPMVLKPSLDELLR
;
A
#
# COMPACT_ATOMS: atom_id res chain seq x y z
N MET A 1 11.77 -38.97 -48.73
CA MET A 1 10.99 -40.03 -48.07
C MET A 1 11.32 -39.92 -46.60
N GLU A 2 10.51 -39.36 -45.72
CA GLU A 2 9.11 -38.95 -45.80
C GLU A 2 8.98 -37.56 -45.19
N ALA A 3 8.38 -36.64 -45.95
CA ALA A 3 7.75 -35.46 -45.39
C ALA A 3 6.36 -35.94 -44.98
N GLU A 4 6.19 -36.28 -43.70
CA GLU A 4 4.88 -36.48 -43.12
C GLU A 4 4.31 -35.13 -42.67
N SER A 5 3.14 -34.88 -43.23
CA SER A 5 2.22 -33.76 -43.07
C SER A 5 2.18 -33.11 -41.69
N ASP A 6 2.53 -31.83 -41.66
CA ASP A 6 2.10 -30.84 -40.68
C ASP A 6 0.60 -30.54 -40.91
N GLN A 7 -0.27 -31.46 -40.47
CA GLN A 7 -1.69 -31.14 -40.27
C GLN A 7 -1.79 -30.38 -38.96
N GLY A 8 -1.99 -29.06 -39.03
CA GLY A 8 -2.12 -28.20 -37.85
C GLY A 8 -3.13 -28.77 -36.85
N GLU A 9 -2.65 -29.21 -35.68
CA GLU A 9 -3.51 -29.59 -34.57
C GLU A 9 -4.34 -28.37 -34.16
N VAL A 10 -5.65 -28.45 -34.40
CA VAL A 10 -6.61 -27.46 -33.92
C VAL A 10 -6.53 -27.42 -32.39
N SER A 11 -6.31 -26.22 -31.82
CA SER A 11 -6.21 -26.05 -30.36
C SER A 11 -7.46 -26.57 -29.64
N SER A 12 -7.28 -27.21 -28.46
CA SER A 12 -8.38 -27.67 -27.60
C SER A 12 -9.44 -26.60 -27.35
N LEU A 13 -8.99 -25.34 -27.20
CA LEU A 13 -9.85 -24.15 -27.10
C LEU A 13 -10.78 -24.04 -28.32
N THR A 14 -10.21 -24.05 -29.52
CA THR A 14 -10.95 -23.90 -30.77
C THR A 14 -11.94 -25.04 -30.97
N ILE A 15 -11.56 -26.28 -30.62
CA ILE A 15 -12.44 -27.45 -30.68
C ILE A 15 -13.65 -27.26 -29.78
N VAL A 16 -13.43 -26.89 -28.51
CA VAL A 16 -14.51 -26.72 -27.53
C VAL A 16 -15.39 -25.54 -27.92
N ARG A 17 -14.81 -24.39 -28.26
CA ARG A 17 -15.57 -23.20 -28.68
C ARG A 17 -16.52 -23.51 -29.85
N GLN A 18 -15.98 -24.07 -30.94
CA GLN A 18 -16.79 -24.43 -32.12
C GLN A 18 -17.88 -25.46 -31.81
N PHE A 19 -17.59 -26.43 -30.93
CA PHE A 19 -18.59 -27.41 -30.50
C PHE A 19 -19.73 -26.77 -29.71
N LEU A 20 -19.41 -25.89 -28.75
CA LEU A 20 -20.41 -25.19 -27.93
C LEU A 20 -21.27 -24.26 -28.80
N GLU A 21 -20.67 -23.49 -29.70
CA GLU A 21 -21.38 -22.63 -30.67
C GLU A 21 -22.32 -23.45 -31.56
N LYS A 22 -21.84 -24.58 -32.12
CA LYS A 22 -22.64 -25.42 -33.00
C LYS A 22 -23.83 -26.07 -32.28
N THR A 23 -23.64 -26.44 -31.02
CA THR A 23 -24.62 -27.25 -30.26
C THR A 23 -25.63 -26.37 -29.51
N CYS A 24 -25.18 -25.24 -28.97
CA CYS A 24 -25.98 -24.34 -28.15
C CYS A 24 -26.29 -23.00 -28.84
N GLY A 25 -25.69 -22.70 -29.98
CA GLY A 25 -25.82 -21.42 -30.68
C GLY A 25 -24.82 -20.36 -30.21
N SER A 26 -24.40 -20.39 -28.94
CA SER A 26 -23.33 -19.54 -28.39
C SER A 26 -22.62 -20.21 -27.22
N VAL A 27 -21.41 -19.76 -26.92
CA VAL A 27 -20.63 -20.25 -25.77
C VAL A 27 -21.33 -19.88 -24.46
N LEU A 28 -21.92 -18.69 -24.37
CA LEU A 28 -22.57 -18.12 -23.20
C LEU A 28 -23.82 -18.90 -22.85
N LYS A 29 -24.60 -19.33 -23.86
CA LYS A 29 -25.73 -20.22 -23.61
C LYS A 29 -25.28 -21.55 -23.01
N ALA A 30 -24.21 -22.13 -23.57
CA ALA A 30 -23.65 -23.37 -23.04
C ALA A 30 -23.09 -23.18 -21.62
N TRP A 31 -22.41 -22.06 -21.39
CA TRP A 31 -21.88 -21.66 -20.09
C TRP A 31 -22.97 -21.63 -19.03
N LEU A 32 -24.03 -20.85 -19.27
CA LEU A 32 -25.11 -20.63 -18.31
C LEU A 32 -26.00 -21.85 -18.08
N LYS A 33 -26.17 -22.70 -19.09
CA LYS A 33 -27.09 -23.85 -19.02
C LYS A 33 -26.43 -25.14 -18.54
N HIS A 34 -25.20 -25.41 -19.00
CA HIS A 34 -24.60 -26.75 -18.86
C HIS A 34 -23.28 -26.77 -18.11
N LEU A 35 -22.56 -25.65 -18.02
CA LEU A 35 -21.21 -25.64 -17.46
C LEU A 35 -21.16 -25.00 -16.06
N ASP A 36 -21.54 -23.73 -15.92
CA ASP A 36 -21.52 -22.96 -14.66
C ASP A 36 -22.90 -22.98 -13.99
N VAL A 37 -23.33 -24.19 -13.60
CA VAL A 37 -24.68 -24.43 -13.09
C VAL A 37 -24.85 -23.90 -11.66
N ASP A 38 -23.78 -23.82 -10.87
CA ASP A 38 -23.80 -23.30 -9.51
C ASP A 38 -23.53 -21.77 -9.44
N VAL A 39 -23.16 -21.17 -10.58
CA VAL A 39 -22.97 -19.72 -10.77
C VAL A 39 -21.80 -19.20 -9.93
N ASP A 40 -20.71 -19.97 -9.86
CA ASP A 40 -19.49 -19.59 -9.15
C ASP A 40 -18.43 -18.96 -10.09
N TYR A 41 -18.76 -18.83 -11.38
CA TYR A 41 -17.98 -18.21 -12.46
C TYR A 41 -16.73 -18.96 -12.87
N ARG A 42 -16.67 -20.25 -12.54
CA ARG A 42 -15.62 -21.15 -12.95
C ARG A 42 -16.24 -22.51 -13.21
N ILE A 43 -15.48 -23.36 -13.89
CA ILE A 43 -15.89 -24.72 -14.16
C ILE A 43 -14.78 -25.62 -13.65
N SER A 44 -15.06 -26.41 -12.62
CA SER A 44 -14.17 -27.48 -12.19
C SER A 44 -14.09 -28.57 -13.25
N LYS A 45 -13.05 -29.40 -13.20
CA LYS A 45 -12.94 -30.56 -14.09
C LYS A 45 -14.18 -31.46 -14.07
N ILE A 46 -14.84 -31.58 -12.91
CA ILE A 46 -16.04 -32.40 -12.76
C ILE A 46 -17.22 -31.77 -13.50
N GLU A 47 -17.45 -30.46 -13.31
CA GLU A 47 -18.52 -29.73 -13.99
C GLU A 47 -18.31 -29.69 -15.50
N PHE A 48 -17.07 -29.49 -15.95
CA PHE A 48 -16.74 -29.51 -17.37
C PHE A 48 -17.06 -30.88 -17.98
N MET A 49 -16.66 -31.97 -17.33
CA MET A 49 -16.95 -33.31 -17.82
C MET A 49 -18.45 -33.61 -17.83
N GLU A 50 -19.17 -33.25 -16.77
CA GLU A 50 -20.61 -33.49 -16.67
C GLU A 50 -21.39 -32.66 -17.68
N GLY A 51 -21.08 -31.37 -17.81
CA GLY A 51 -21.70 -30.47 -18.79
C GLY A 51 -21.45 -30.92 -20.23
N MET A 52 -20.22 -31.29 -20.57
CA MET A 52 -19.90 -31.82 -21.91
C MET A 52 -20.58 -33.17 -22.17
N ARG A 53 -20.76 -34.01 -21.14
CA ARG A 53 -21.53 -35.26 -21.25
C ARG A 53 -23.00 -35.00 -21.50
N GLN A 54 -23.61 -34.01 -20.84
CA GLN A 54 -25.00 -33.60 -21.10
C GLN A 54 -25.20 -33.09 -22.53
N LEU A 55 -24.14 -32.50 -23.12
CA LEU A 55 -24.09 -32.10 -24.53
C LEU A 55 -23.77 -33.26 -25.49
N ASN A 56 -23.71 -34.51 -24.99
CA ASN A 56 -23.36 -35.71 -25.74
C ASN A 56 -21.95 -35.68 -26.38
N TYR A 57 -21.00 -34.99 -25.75
CA TYR A 57 -19.60 -35.02 -26.17
C TYR A 57 -18.91 -36.33 -25.77
N THR A 58 -17.91 -36.74 -26.54
CA THR A 58 -17.20 -38.00 -26.37
C THR A 58 -16.26 -37.97 -25.15
N PRO A 59 -16.44 -38.84 -24.12
CA PRO A 59 -15.74 -38.73 -22.83
C PRO A 59 -14.21 -38.87 -22.89
N GLN A 60 -13.68 -39.62 -23.85
CA GLN A 60 -12.26 -39.98 -23.91
C GLN A 60 -11.32 -38.78 -24.12
N GLN A 61 -11.83 -37.70 -24.75
CA GLN A 61 -11.05 -36.51 -25.07
C GLN A 61 -11.16 -35.42 -23.99
N LEU A 62 -12.16 -35.49 -23.10
CA LEU A 62 -12.45 -34.43 -22.13
C LEU A 62 -11.27 -34.07 -21.21
N PRO A 63 -10.48 -35.04 -20.67
CA PRO A 63 -9.32 -34.68 -19.85
C PRO A 63 -8.24 -33.89 -20.60
N ARG A 64 -8.01 -34.21 -21.89
CA ARG A 64 -7.05 -33.49 -22.75
C ARG A 64 -7.57 -32.11 -23.13
N LEU A 65 -8.87 -31.99 -23.39
CA LEU A 65 -9.50 -30.71 -23.71
C LEU A 65 -9.46 -29.75 -22.51
N PHE A 66 -9.82 -30.24 -21.32
CA PHE A 66 -9.76 -29.44 -20.10
C PHE A 66 -8.34 -28.90 -19.86
N ALA A 67 -7.33 -29.78 -19.89
CA ALA A 67 -5.93 -29.37 -19.68
C ALA A 67 -5.38 -28.45 -20.79
N GLY A 68 -5.98 -28.46 -21.98
CA GLY A 68 -5.61 -27.55 -23.06
C GLY A 68 -6.27 -26.17 -22.96
N ILE A 69 -7.36 -26.04 -22.21
CA ILE A 69 -8.03 -24.76 -21.93
C ILE A 69 -7.48 -24.13 -20.65
N ASP A 70 -7.30 -24.93 -19.58
CA ASP A 70 -6.68 -24.55 -18.30
C ASP A 70 -5.15 -24.36 -18.45
N GLN A 71 -4.74 -23.34 -19.21
CA GLN A 71 -3.33 -23.09 -19.52
C GLN A 71 -2.55 -22.56 -18.30
N ASP A 72 -3.24 -21.91 -17.36
CA ASP A 72 -2.63 -21.42 -16.12
C ASP A 72 -2.49 -22.51 -15.05
N GLY A 73 -3.06 -23.70 -15.30
CA GLY A 73 -3.01 -24.85 -14.41
C GLY A 73 -3.76 -24.60 -13.10
N SER A 74 -4.76 -23.73 -13.13
CA SER A 74 -5.61 -23.38 -11.99
C SER A 74 -6.47 -24.55 -11.51
N GLY A 75 -6.71 -25.55 -12.36
CA GLY A 75 -7.66 -26.64 -12.14
C GLY A 75 -9.12 -26.24 -12.38
N GLU A 76 -9.35 -25.05 -12.95
CA GLU A 76 -10.64 -24.43 -13.18
C GLU A 76 -10.63 -23.80 -14.58
N ILE A 77 -11.80 -23.63 -15.20
CA ILE A 77 -11.93 -22.89 -16.47
C ILE A 77 -12.87 -21.71 -16.28
N THR A 78 -12.51 -20.51 -16.76
CA THR A 78 -13.39 -19.33 -16.82
C THR A 78 -13.98 -19.11 -18.19
N LEU A 79 -14.99 -18.24 -18.27
CA LEU A 79 -15.60 -17.91 -19.55
C LEU A 79 -14.63 -17.16 -20.45
N ASP A 80 -13.76 -16.28 -19.92
CA ASP A 80 -12.74 -15.58 -20.71
C ASP A 80 -11.67 -16.51 -21.29
N GLU A 81 -11.35 -17.61 -20.59
CA GLU A 81 -10.47 -18.65 -21.11
C GLU A 81 -11.08 -19.44 -22.25
N ILE A 82 -12.42 -19.45 -22.40
CA ILE A 82 -13.10 -20.06 -23.55
C ILE A 82 -13.40 -19.02 -24.61
N ASP A 83 -13.95 -17.87 -24.23
CA ASP A 83 -14.37 -16.74 -25.06
C ASP A 83 -14.36 -15.40 -24.30
N GLU A 84 -13.32 -14.60 -24.53
CA GLU A 84 -13.12 -13.27 -23.93
C GLU A 84 -14.23 -12.27 -24.32
N GLU A 85 -14.74 -12.33 -25.56
CA GLU A 85 -15.76 -11.37 -26.02
C GLU A 85 -17.09 -11.61 -25.30
N GLU A 86 -17.49 -12.87 -25.16
CA GLU A 86 -18.71 -13.22 -24.47
C GLU A 86 -18.62 -12.97 -22.97
N MET A 87 -17.44 -13.17 -22.35
CA MET A 87 -17.22 -12.79 -20.95
C MET A 87 -17.35 -11.28 -20.75
N ALA A 88 -16.79 -10.47 -21.64
CA ALA A 88 -16.90 -9.01 -21.58
C ALA A 88 -18.36 -8.54 -21.70
N LEU A 89 -19.13 -9.13 -22.62
CA LEU A 89 -20.58 -8.88 -22.74
C LEU A 89 -21.33 -9.29 -21.48
N TRP A 90 -21.08 -10.50 -20.99
CA TRP A 90 -21.76 -11.04 -19.82
C TRP A 90 -21.48 -10.25 -18.56
N ASN A 91 -20.23 -9.85 -18.31
CA ASN A 91 -19.85 -9.01 -17.18
C ASN A 91 -20.58 -7.66 -17.18
N ARG A 92 -20.66 -7.00 -18.34
CA ARG A 92 -21.42 -5.75 -18.47
C ARG A 92 -22.89 -5.97 -18.15
N PHE A 93 -23.50 -7.00 -18.73
CA PHE A 93 -24.92 -7.28 -18.55
C PHE A 93 -25.25 -7.63 -17.10
N ARG A 94 -24.48 -8.53 -16.48
CA ARG A 94 -24.65 -8.88 -15.07
C ARG A 94 -24.54 -7.67 -14.16
N SER A 95 -23.48 -6.86 -14.33
CA SER A 95 -23.27 -5.66 -13.53
C SER A 95 -24.39 -4.64 -13.70
N TRP A 96 -24.90 -4.45 -14.91
CA TRP A 96 -26.04 -3.57 -15.16
C TRP A 96 -27.32 -4.14 -14.54
N ALA A 97 -27.61 -5.43 -14.71
CA ALA A 97 -28.84 -6.05 -14.23
C ALA A 97 -28.97 -5.97 -12.70
N VAL A 98 -27.90 -6.26 -11.95
CA VAL A 98 -27.92 -6.19 -10.47
C VAL A 98 -28.02 -4.76 -9.93
N GLN A 99 -27.71 -3.75 -10.75
CA GLN A 99 -27.88 -2.34 -10.39
C GLN A 99 -29.28 -1.82 -10.74
N THR A 100 -29.92 -2.42 -11.75
CA THR A 100 -31.23 -2.00 -12.28
C THR A 100 -32.40 -2.67 -11.57
N PHE A 101 -32.28 -3.95 -11.22
CA PHE A 101 -33.40 -4.76 -10.70
C PHE A 101 -33.19 -5.17 -9.23
N TYR A 102 -34.28 -5.34 -8.48
CA TYR A 102 -34.22 -5.77 -7.07
C TYR A 102 -34.56 -7.25 -6.84
N SER A 103 -35.21 -7.92 -7.80
CA SER A 103 -35.47 -9.37 -7.77
C SER A 103 -35.61 -9.95 -9.19
N VAL A 104 -35.73 -11.28 -9.29
CA VAL A 104 -36.01 -11.96 -10.56
C VAL A 104 -37.41 -11.63 -11.05
N GLU A 105 -38.38 -11.52 -10.15
CA GLU A 105 -39.75 -11.12 -10.44
C GLU A 105 -39.80 -9.69 -10.97
N ASP A 106 -39.04 -8.77 -10.36
CA ASP A 106 -38.91 -7.40 -10.82
C ASP A 106 -38.35 -7.32 -12.25
N PHE A 107 -37.30 -8.10 -12.54
CA PHE A 107 -36.73 -8.20 -13.88
C PHE A 107 -37.80 -8.59 -14.91
N ILE A 108 -38.59 -9.62 -14.61
CA ILE A 108 -39.64 -10.10 -15.51
C ILE A 108 -40.73 -9.06 -15.66
N VAL A 109 -41.26 -8.53 -14.56
CA VAL A 109 -42.36 -7.56 -14.60
C VAL A 109 -41.95 -6.28 -15.32
N THR A 110 -40.76 -5.74 -15.04
CA THR A 110 -40.29 -4.47 -15.60
C THR A 110 -39.99 -4.56 -17.10
N LEU A 111 -39.56 -5.73 -17.59
CA LEU A 111 -39.32 -5.95 -19.01
C LEU A 111 -40.56 -6.44 -19.77
N ALA A 112 -41.46 -7.19 -19.13
CA ALA A 112 -42.66 -7.72 -19.79
C ALA A 112 -43.83 -6.73 -19.80
N ALA A 113 -43.91 -5.82 -18.82
CA ALA A 113 -45.02 -4.86 -18.72
C ALA A 113 -44.98 -3.78 -19.80
N ASP A 114 -46.15 -3.46 -20.36
CA ASP A 114 -46.33 -2.29 -21.21
C ASP A 114 -46.49 -1.01 -20.36
N PRO A 115 -45.77 0.09 -20.66
CA PRO A 115 -45.81 1.33 -19.87
C PRO A 115 -47.22 1.93 -19.70
N SER A 116 -48.12 1.65 -20.65
CA SER A 116 -49.51 2.12 -20.66
C SER A 116 -50.48 1.28 -19.81
N SER A 117 -50.05 0.12 -19.29
CA SER A 117 -50.92 -0.85 -18.61
C SER A 117 -50.78 -0.87 -17.09
N LEU A 118 -49.92 -0.03 -16.52
CA LEU A 118 -49.60 0.04 -15.08
C LEU A 118 -50.73 0.61 -14.19
N THR A 119 -51.84 1.08 -14.78
CA THR A 119 -52.94 1.73 -14.04
C THR A 119 -54.12 0.81 -13.71
N SER A 120 -54.08 -0.47 -14.09
CA SER A 120 -55.22 -1.38 -13.89
C SER A 120 -54.80 -2.84 -13.67
N LEU A 121 -54.97 -3.27 -12.42
CA LEU A 121 -55.24 -4.64 -11.93
C LEU A 121 -54.05 -5.57 -11.55
N SER A 122 -54.26 -6.20 -10.40
CA SER A 122 -53.79 -7.50 -9.86
C SER A 122 -52.55 -8.15 -10.48
N ALA A 123 -51.61 -8.47 -9.58
CA ALA A 123 -50.29 -9.07 -9.77
C ALA A 123 -50.21 -10.49 -10.39
N GLU A 124 -51.04 -10.85 -11.39
CA GLU A 124 -51.14 -12.24 -11.88
C GLU A 124 -50.69 -12.54 -13.33
N VAL A 125 -50.10 -11.64 -14.13
CA VAL A 125 -50.04 -11.88 -15.60
C VAL A 125 -48.66 -12.02 -16.27
N PHE A 126 -47.54 -11.65 -15.63
CA PHE A 126 -46.22 -11.80 -16.29
C PHE A 126 -45.39 -12.93 -15.70
N SER A 127 -45.23 -14.02 -16.45
CA SER A 127 -44.41 -15.18 -16.07
C SER A 127 -43.12 -15.34 -16.89
N HIS A 128 -42.93 -14.49 -17.91
CA HIS A 128 -41.83 -14.58 -18.85
C HIS A 128 -41.63 -13.26 -19.61
N VAL A 129 -40.48 -13.11 -20.27
CA VAL A 129 -40.14 -12.00 -21.16
C VAL A 129 -39.89 -12.55 -22.57
N THR A 130 -40.47 -11.93 -23.60
CA THR A 130 -40.24 -12.27 -25.01
C THR A 130 -39.05 -11.50 -25.59
N GLU A 131 -38.46 -11.99 -26.68
CA GLU A 131 -37.29 -11.34 -27.33
C GLU A 131 -37.58 -9.87 -27.70
N GLU A 132 -38.75 -9.62 -28.29
CA GLU A 132 -39.18 -8.29 -28.71
C GLU A 132 -39.21 -7.30 -27.55
N LYS A 133 -39.81 -7.69 -26.43
CA LYS A 133 -39.90 -6.86 -25.22
C LYS A 133 -38.52 -6.68 -24.58
N PHE A 134 -37.73 -7.74 -24.50
CA PHE A 134 -36.37 -7.71 -23.95
C PHE A 134 -35.49 -6.70 -24.71
N CYS A 135 -35.43 -6.81 -26.04
CA CYS A 135 -34.60 -5.94 -26.87
C CYS A 135 -35.06 -4.49 -26.89
N ALA A 136 -36.37 -4.24 -26.80
CA ALA A 136 -36.91 -2.88 -26.76
C ALA A 136 -36.67 -2.20 -25.41
N ARG A 137 -36.86 -2.93 -24.30
CA ARG A 137 -36.86 -2.35 -22.94
C ARG A 137 -35.47 -2.17 -22.35
N LEU A 138 -34.50 -3.00 -22.73
CA LEU A 138 -33.11 -2.89 -22.28
C LEU A 138 -32.53 -1.48 -22.49
N PRO A 139 -32.51 -0.93 -23.72
CA PRO A 139 -32.00 0.42 -23.97
C PRO A 139 -32.78 1.51 -23.21
N GLU A 140 -34.10 1.36 -23.06
CA GLU A 140 -34.94 2.31 -22.30
C GLU A 140 -34.59 2.36 -20.81
N LEU A 141 -34.13 1.24 -20.25
CA LEU A 141 -33.62 1.12 -18.88
C LEU A 141 -32.12 1.46 -18.76
N GLY A 142 -31.55 2.07 -19.80
CA GLY A 142 -30.17 2.56 -19.80
C GLY A 142 -29.10 1.52 -20.11
N TRP A 143 -29.46 0.34 -20.63
CA TRP A 143 -28.49 -0.59 -21.20
C TRP A 143 -27.78 0.05 -22.39
N LYS A 144 -26.44 -0.02 -22.40
CA LYS A 144 -25.60 0.52 -23.47
C LYS A 144 -24.94 -0.64 -24.21
N GLN A 145 -25.45 -0.95 -25.39
CA GLN A 145 -24.80 -1.90 -26.30
C GLN A 145 -23.45 -1.37 -26.77
N ALA A 146 -22.45 -2.25 -26.86
CA ALA A 146 -21.14 -1.94 -27.45
C ALA A 146 -21.07 -2.36 -28.93
N LYS A 147 -21.71 -3.47 -29.28
CA LYS A 147 -21.93 -3.96 -30.64
C LYS A 147 -23.43 -4.05 -30.92
N ALA A 148 -23.83 -3.83 -32.18
CA ALA A 148 -25.23 -3.97 -32.58
C ALA A 148 -25.69 -5.43 -32.42
N GLY A 149 -26.87 -5.64 -31.82
CA GLY A 149 -27.48 -6.96 -31.66
C GLY A 149 -27.07 -7.70 -30.38
N GLU A 150 -26.37 -7.04 -29.46
CA GLU A 150 -26.02 -7.61 -28.15
C GLU A 150 -27.25 -8.04 -27.35
N GLU A 151 -28.36 -7.31 -27.44
CA GLU A 151 -29.61 -7.64 -26.74
C GLU A 151 -30.18 -8.98 -27.23
N LYS A 152 -30.16 -9.22 -28.55
CA LYS A 152 -30.61 -10.48 -29.14
C LYS A 152 -29.71 -11.64 -28.74
N HIS A 153 -28.40 -11.41 -28.72
CA HIS A 153 -27.41 -12.40 -28.28
C HIS A 153 -27.62 -12.78 -26.81
N LEU A 154 -27.79 -11.78 -25.95
CA LEU A 154 -28.11 -11.97 -24.53
C LEU A 154 -29.43 -12.72 -24.34
N PHE A 155 -30.48 -12.35 -25.09
CA PHE A 155 -31.76 -13.04 -25.03
C PHE A 155 -31.61 -14.52 -25.41
N SER A 156 -30.95 -14.80 -26.55
CA SER A 156 -30.72 -16.16 -27.02
C SER A 156 -29.92 -17.01 -26.03
N ALA A 157 -28.96 -16.39 -25.33
CA ALA A 157 -28.18 -17.03 -24.29
C ALA A 157 -28.99 -17.30 -23.01
N LEU A 158 -29.93 -16.44 -22.65
CA LEU A 158 -30.80 -16.60 -21.48
C LEU A 158 -32.00 -17.51 -21.72
N ASP A 159 -32.46 -17.66 -22.96
CA ASP A 159 -33.51 -18.60 -23.34
C ASP A 159 -32.98 -20.05 -23.33
N PHE A 160 -32.78 -20.60 -22.14
CA PHE A 160 -32.24 -21.95 -21.95
C PHE A 160 -33.10 -23.03 -22.59
N ASP A 161 -34.42 -22.85 -22.61
CA ASP A 161 -35.38 -23.81 -23.15
C ASP A 161 -35.40 -23.78 -24.69
N GLY A 162 -35.03 -22.66 -25.31
CA GLY A 162 -35.12 -22.45 -26.75
C GLY A 162 -36.56 -22.27 -27.22
N ASP A 163 -37.48 -21.90 -26.32
CA ASP A 163 -38.89 -21.70 -26.62
C ASP A 163 -39.23 -20.23 -26.89
N GLY A 164 -38.21 -19.37 -26.97
CA GLY A 164 -38.36 -17.94 -27.24
C GLY A 164 -38.77 -17.14 -26.01
N LEU A 165 -38.62 -17.69 -24.80
CA LEU A 165 -39.07 -17.08 -23.55
C LEU A 165 -37.97 -17.08 -22.47
N VAL A 166 -37.75 -15.93 -21.84
CA VAL A 166 -36.94 -15.84 -20.61
C VAL A 166 -37.86 -15.95 -19.39
N LYS A 167 -37.73 -17.06 -18.65
CA LYS A 167 -38.55 -17.41 -17.47
C LYS A 167 -37.75 -17.25 -16.17
N PRO A 168 -38.39 -17.31 -14.98
CA PRO A 168 -37.67 -17.16 -13.70
C PRO A 168 -36.49 -18.11 -13.52
N HIS A 169 -36.61 -19.36 -13.97
CA HIS A 169 -35.53 -20.34 -13.84
C HIS A 169 -34.31 -20.00 -14.71
N CYS A 170 -34.50 -19.27 -15.82
CA CYS A 170 -33.41 -18.76 -16.66
C CYS A 170 -32.58 -17.66 -15.97
N LEU A 171 -33.15 -17.06 -14.92
CA LEU A 171 -32.59 -15.93 -14.18
C LEU A 171 -32.07 -16.35 -12.79
N ARG A 172 -31.81 -17.66 -12.57
CA ARG A 172 -31.24 -18.16 -11.31
C ARG A 172 -29.93 -17.43 -10.95
N TRP A 173 -29.10 -17.12 -11.95
CA TRP A 173 -27.87 -16.34 -11.78
C TRP A 173 -28.15 -14.95 -11.19
N LEU A 174 -29.21 -14.26 -11.64
CA LEU A 174 -29.58 -12.94 -11.16
C LEU A 174 -30.03 -13.01 -9.71
N GLY A 175 -30.83 -14.01 -9.35
CA GLY A 175 -31.24 -14.24 -7.97
C GLY A 175 -30.07 -14.52 -7.03
N ILE A 176 -29.07 -15.31 -7.47
CA ILE A 176 -27.84 -15.56 -6.72
C ILE A 176 -27.03 -14.26 -6.57
N GLU A 177 -26.90 -13.47 -7.63
CA GLU A 177 -26.12 -12.23 -7.57
C GLU A 177 -26.76 -11.14 -6.74
N LEU A 178 -28.08 -10.97 -6.82
CA LEU A 178 -28.79 -10.04 -5.95
C LEU A 178 -28.63 -10.44 -4.48
N LYS A 179 -28.62 -11.74 -4.16
CA LYS A 179 -28.30 -12.23 -2.80
C LYS A 179 -26.87 -11.87 -2.40
N ARG A 180 -25.87 -12.08 -3.26
CA ARG A 180 -24.47 -11.71 -3.01
C ARG A 180 -24.33 -10.20 -2.77
N LEU A 181 -24.97 -9.38 -3.61
CA LEU A 181 -25.00 -7.92 -3.49
C LEU A 181 -25.67 -7.46 -2.19
N HIS A 182 -26.81 -8.05 -1.81
CA HIS A 182 -27.49 -7.72 -0.55
C HIS A 182 -26.64 -8.09 0.66
N LYS A 183 -26.03 -9.29 0.68
CA LYS A 183 -25.10 -9.68 1.74
C LYS A 183 -23.92 -8.70 1.84
N LYS A 184 -23.29 -8.37 0.70
CA LYS A 184 -22.20 -7.38 0.61
C LYS A 184 -22.61 -6.01 1.18
N ARG A 185 -23.77 -5.48 0.77
CA ARG A 185 -24.30 -4.19 1.27
C ARG A 185 -24.57 -4.26 2.78
N ALA A 186 -25.19 -5.33 3.27
CA ALA A 186 -25.47 -5.52 4.70
C ALA A 186 -24.18 -5.60 5.54
N ALA A 187 -23.15 -6.32 5.06
CA ALA A 187 -21.84 -6.39 5.71
C ALA A 187 -21.20 -4.99 5.80
N LYS A 188 -21.23 -4.24 4.69
CA LYS A 188 -20.71 -2.87 4.62
C LYS A 188 -21.44 -1.91 5.54
N GLU A 189 -22.76 -1.97 5.59
CA GLU A 189 -23.57 -1.17 6.52
C GLU A 189 -23.27 -1.51 7.98
N SER A 190 -23.14 -2.80 8.32
CA SER A 190 -22.79 -3.26 9.66
C SER A 190 -21.40 -2.78 10.10
N ALA A 191 -20.41 -2.90 9.21
CA ALA A 191 -19.07 -2.37 9.45
C ALA A 191 -19.05 -0.85 9.63
N ASN A 192 -19.80 -0.11 8.81
CA ASN A 192 -19.92 1.34 8.92
C ASN A 192 -20.61 1.78 10.23
N LYS A 193 -21.63 1.05 10.69
CA LYS A 193 -22.25 1.29 12.00
C LYS A 193 -21.26 1.09 13.15
N LYS A 194 -20.41 0.05 13.08
CA LYS A 194 -19.34 -0.17 14.07
C LYS A 194 -18.29 0.96 14.06
N LYS A 195 -17.89 1.43 12.87
CA LYS A 195 -16.97 2.58 12.69
C LYS A 195 -17.57 3.91 13.15
N ALA A 196 -18.90 4.08 13.11
CA ALA A 196 -19.60 5.28 13.57
C ALA A 196 -19.62 5.45 15.10
N THR A 197 -19.14 4.46 15.86
CA THR A 197 -18.83 4.66 17.28
C THR A 197 -17.76 5.75 17.37
N PRO A 198 -17.96 6.84 18.15
CA PRO A 198 -17.08 8.00 18.11
C PRO A 198 -15.68 7.66 18.64
N SER A 199 -14.81 7.20 17.75
CA SER A 199 -13.37 7.16 17.97
C SER A 199 -12.82 8.54 17.61
N ILE A 200 -11.94 9.06 18.46
CA ILE A 200 -11.24 10.30 18.17
C ILE A 200 -10.35 10.09 16.94
N SER A 201 -10.46 10.98 15.94
CA SER A 201 -9.64 10.87 14.74
C SER A 201 -8.16 10.97 15.10
N HIS A 202 -7.30 10.27 14.35
CA HIS A 202 -5.86 10.32 14.58
C HIS A 202 -5.31 11.76 14.45
N GLU A 203 -5.80 12.53 13.48
CA GLU A 203 -5.46 13.96 13.33
C GLU A 203 -5.75 14.76 14.62
N ARG A 204 -6.83 14.42 15.34
CA ARG A 204 -7.16 15.05 16.61
C ARG A 204 -6.26 14.58 17.74
N LEU A 205 -5.83 13.31 17.76
CA LEU A 205 -4.84 12.79 18.71
C LEU A 205 -3.50 13.51 18.56
N GLU A 206 -3.01 13.68 17.33
CA GLU A 206 -1.77 14.40 17.04
C GLU A 206 -1.85 15.86 17.47
N GLN A 207 -2.95 16.54 17.15
CA GLN A 207 -3.16 17.92 17.56
C GLN A 207 -3.14 18.05 19.09
N GLN A 208 -3.81 17.14 19.80
CA GLN A 208 -3.77 17.12 21.28
C GLN A 208 -2.37 16.86 21.82
N PHE A 209 -1.61 15.96 21.19
CA PHE A 209 -0.24 15.67 21.60
C PHE A 209 0.69 16.84 21.32
N PHE A 210 0.54 17.52 20.19
CA PHE A 210 1.26 18.74 19.86
C PHE A 210 1.00 19.85 20.89
N GLU A 211 -0.27 20.11 21.21
CA GLU A 211 -0.68 21.07 22.26
C GLU A 211 -0.04 20.73 23.60
N PHE A 212 -0.03 19.44 23.97
CA PHE A 212 0.61 18.96 25.19
C PHE A 212 2.11 19.22 25.21
N LYS A 213 2.82 18.94 24.10
CA LYS A 213 4.27 19.22 24.00
C LYS A 213 4.58 20.71 24.09
N GLU A 214 3.82 21.56 23.39
CA GLU A 214 4.02 23.01 23.44
C GLU A 214 3.78 23.57 24.84
N ASP A 215 2.80 23.02 25.53
CA ASP A 215 2.49 23.42 26.90
C ASP A 215 3.56 22.95 27.90
N LEU A 216 4.13 21.76 27.71
CA LEU A 216 5.32 21.31 28.45
C LEU A 216 6.53 22.22 28.20
N ARG A 217 6.83 22.53 26.94
CA ARG A 217 7.94 23.45 26.56
C ARG A 217 7.80 24.80 27.23
N ARG A 218 6.58 25.37 27.23
CA ARG A 218 6.30 26.70 27.75
C ARG A 218 6.36 26.74 29.28
N ARG A 219 5.74 25.76 29.96
CA ARG A 219 5.59 25.78 31.42
C ARG A 219 6.81 25.27 32.17
N TYR A 220 7.52 24.29 31.63
CA TYR A 220 8.57 23.56 32.35
C TYR A 220 9.90 23.46 31.59
N GLY A 221 9.87 23.64 30.27
CA GLY A 221 11.03 23.37 29.41
C GLY A 221 11.92 24.56 29.11
N GLY A 222 11.49 25.80 29.35
CA GLY A 222 12.21 26.99 28.87
C GLY A 222 12.50 26.94 27.36
N GLY A 223 11.66 26.25 26.59
CA GLY A 223 11.85 25.98 25.16
C GLY A 223 12.36 24.57 24.82
N ASN A 224 12.88 23.78 25.77
CA ASN A 224 13.44 22.44 25.55
C ASN A 224 12.57 21.32 26.18
N LEU A 225 12.29 20.23 25.45
CA LEU A 225 11.42 19.14 25.92
C LEU A 225 12.08 18.18 26.91
N VAL A 226 13.40 17.98 26.85
CA VAL A 226 14.12 17.17 27.85
C VAL A 226 14.03 17.84 29.20
N ARG A 227 14.25 19.16 29.24
CA ARG A 227 14.10 19.91 30.47
C ARG A 227 12.66 19.81 31.00
N ALA A 228 11.67 19.96 30.12
CA ALA A 228 10.27 19.81 30.50
C ALA A 228 9.96 18.40 31.03
N TRP A 229 10.53 17.36 30.41
CA TRP A 229 10.41 15.97 30.86
C TRP A 229 10.97 15.81 32.28
N ARG A 230 12.20 16.27 32.50
CA ARG A 230 12.90 16.19 33.80
C ARG A 230 12.15 16.95 34.90
N ALA A 231 11.59 18.10 34.57
CA ALA A 231 10.90 18.96 35.53
C ALA A 231 9.45 18.53 35.82
N ALA A 232 8.73 17.95 34.85
CA ALA A 232 7.28 17.78 34.95
C ALA A 232 6.77 16.34 34.80
N LEU A 233 7.55 15.42 34.20
CA LEU A 233 7.10 14.07 33.89
C LEU A 233 7.88 13.01 34.65
N SER A 234 9.21 13.01 34.56
CA SER A 234 10.08 12.10 35.30
C SER A 234 11.48 12.65 35.47
N ASP A 235 12.02 12.45 36.66
CA ASP A 235 13.42 12.56 37.04
C ASP A 235 14.34 11.53 36.35
N THR A 236 13.77 10.50 35.74
CA THR A 236 14.47 9.50 34.93
C THR A 236 14.05 9.62 33.47
N MET A 237 14.85 9.11 32.53
CA MET A 237 14.54 9.18 31.10
C MET A 237 13.56 8.11 30.61
N ILE A 238 12.87 7.42 31.54
CA ILE A 238 11.88 6.38 31.29
C ILE A 238 10.67 6.65 32.19
N LEU A 239 9.47 6.54 31.65
CA LEU A 239 8.23 6.89 32.34
C LEU A 239 7.18 5.79 32.16
N PRO A 240 6.87 5.02 33.22
CA PRO A 240 5.77 4.05 33.18
C PRO A 240 4.41 4.75 33.01
N LYS A 241 3.47 4.09 32.31
CA LYS A 241 2.10 4.59 32.08
C LYS A 241 1.42 5.13 33.33
N THR A 242 1.52 4.42 34.44
CA THR A 242 0.87 4.78 35.70
C THR A 242 1.39 6.12 36.26
N ARG A 243 2.70 6.41 36.10
CA ARG A 243 3.28 7.69 36.49
C ARG A 243 2.89 8.79 35.52
N PHE A 244 2.88 8.52 34.22
CA PHE A 244 2.42 9.48 33.22
C PHE A 244 0.98 9.94 33.47
N LEU A 245 0.06 9.00 33.73
CA LEU A 245 -1.33 9.34 34.02
C LEU A 245 -1.46 10.25 35.26
N LYS A 246 -0.65 10.01 36.30
CA LYS A 246 -0.59 10.88 37.49
C LYS A 246 -0.04 12.28 37.15
N ALA A 247 1.03 12.35 36.36
CA ALA A 247 1.57 13.62 35.88
C ALA A 247 0.52 14.40 35.05
N CYS A 248 -0.21 13.73 34.14
CA CYS A 248 -1.29 14.36 33.41
C CYS A 248 -2.38 14.94 34.31
N VAL A 249 -2.71 14.29 35.44
CA VAL A 249 -3.67 14.85 36.41
C VAL A 249 -3.15 16.17 36.98
N GLN A 250 -1.89 16.21 37.43
CA GLN A 250 -1.25 17.41 37.98
C GLN A 250 -1.13 18.53 36.92
N LEU A 251 -0.90 18.15 35.66
CA LEU A 251 -0.73 19.08 34.55
C LEU A 251 -2.04 19.62 33.96
N GLY A 252 -3.21 19.10 34.39
CA GLY A 252 -4.53 19.48 33.89
C GLY A 252 -5.04 18.69 32.67
N TYR A 253 -4.38 17.58 32.33
CA TYR A 253 -4.69 16.73 31.17
C TYR A 253 -5.41 15.41 31.54
N ALA A 254 -5.95 15.28 32.75
CA ALA A 254 -6.59 14.03 33.24
C ALA A 254 -7.57 13.39 32.23
N LYS A 255 -8.42 14.20 31.59
CA LYS A 255 -9.41 13.74 30.61
C LYS A 255 -8.81 13.22 29.30
N LYS A 256 -7.63 13.71 28.91
CA LYS A 256 -6.91 13.35 27.68
C LYS A 256 -5.77 12.34 27.91
N ALA A 257 -5.51 11.96 29.16
CA ALA A 257 -4.29 11.24 29.53
C ALA A 257 -4.12 9.89 28.82
N LYS A 258 -5.20 9.14 28.60
CA LYS A 258 -5.14 7.87 27.86
C LYS A 258 -4.78 8.06 26.39
N ASP A 259 -5.29 9.12 25.77
CA ASP A 259 -5.07 9.44 24.37
C ASP A 259 -3.66 10.01 24.14
N LEU A 260 -3.19 10.86 25.04
CA LEU A 260 -1.79 11.32 25.05
C LEU A 260 -0.82 10.16 25.25
N TRP A 261 -1.16 9.19 26.11
CA TRP A 261 -0.31 8.01 26.31
C TRP A 261 -0.17 7.20 25.02
N LYS A 262 -1.26 6.98 24.28
CA LYS A 262 -1.21 6.29 22.98
C LYS A 262 -0.27 6.98 21.98
N MET A 263 -0.15 8.30 22.06
CA MET A 263 0.74 9.08 21.19
C MET A 263 2.20 9.12 21.68
N LEU A 264 2.40 8.93 22.99
CA LEU A 264 3.71 8.94 23.63
C LEU A 264 4.38 7.57 23.60
N ASP A 265 3.65 6.50 23.93
CA ASP A 265 4.09 5.09 23.90
C ASP A 265 3.84 4.55 22.48
N ARG A 266 4.62 5.05 21.52
CA ARG A 266 4.41 4.78 20.09
C ARG A 266 4.79 3.36 19.73
N ASP A 267 5.74 2.82 20.48
CA ASP A 267 6.33 1.51 20.29
C ASP A 267 5.55 0.41 21.04
N GLY A 268 4.55 0.79 21.85
CA GLY A 268 3.66 -0.11 22.59
C GLY A 268 4.35 -0.89 23.70
N SER A 269 5.54 -0.48 24.14
CA SER A 269 6.32 -1.15 25.18
C SER A 269 5.68 -1.04 26.57
N GLY A 270 4.74 -0.11 26.76
CA GLY A 270 4.10 0.17 28.05
C GLY A 270 4.92 1.11 28.94
N PHE A 271 6.05 1.61 28.42
CA PHE A 271 6.87 2.65 29.00
C PHE A 271 7.08 3.73 27.95
N ALA A 272 7.20 4.98 28.39
CA ALA A 272 7.57 6.08 27.53
C ALA A 272 9.02 6.45 27.78
N SER A 273 9.77 6.77 26.73
CA SER A 273 11.14 7.24 26.81
C SER A 273 11.27 8.66 26.26
N ILE A 274 12.38 9.34 26.58
CA ILE A 274 12.60 10.71 26.09
C ILE A 274 12.69 10.77 24.56
N ASP A 275 13.18 9.73 23.90
CA ASP A 275 13.23 9.66 22.43
C ASP A 275 11.85 9.58 21.79
N GLU A 276 10.83 9.03 22.45
CA GLU A 276 9.47 9.06 21.91
C GLU A 276 8.80 10.44 22.01
N LEU A 277 9.19 11.25 23.01
CA LEU A 277 8.73 12.63 23.15
C LEU A 277 9.46 13.57 22.18
N ASP A 278 10.80 13.43 22.11
CA ASP A 278 11.69 14.27 21.30
C ASP A 278 12.96 13.50 20.85
N PRO A 279 12.90 12.77 19.72
CA PRO A 279 14.00 11.93 19.25
C PRO A 279 15.31 12.69 19.04
N ARG A 280 15.22 13.94 18.55
CA ARG A 280 16.38 14.78 18.26
C ARG A 280 17.12 15.17 19.53
N SER A 281 16.40 15.66 20.54
CA SER A 281 16.99 16.01 21.83
C SER A 281 17.56 14.78 22.54
N ALA A 282 16.88 13.63 22.46
CA ALA A 282 17.35 12.37 23.03
C ALA A 282 18.66 11.91 22.37
N GLN A 283 18.79 12.04 21.05
CA GLN A 283 20.02 11.75 20.33
C GLN A 283 21.18 12.67 20.76
N ALA A 284 20.93 13.98 20.93
CA ALA A 284 21.96 14.91 21.41
C ALA A 284 22.52 14.49 22.79
N LEU A 285 21.64 14.12 23.71
CA LEU A 285 22.01 13.60 25.03
C LEU A 285 22.75 12.26 24.95
N ALA A 286 22.34 11.37 24.05
CA ALA A 286 22.98 10.07 23.88
C ALA A 286 24.42 10.22 23.38
N TYR A 287 24.66 11.10 22.40
CA TYR A 287 26.03 11.43 21.96
C TYR A 287 26.86 12.05 23.08
N PHE A 288 26.24 12.87 23.94
CA PHE A 288 26.94 13.48 25.07
C PHE A 288 27.37 12.42 26.07
N LYS A 289 26.44 11.54 26.47
CA LYS A 289 26.74 10.40 27.34
C LYS A 289 27.85 9.52 26.76
N LYS A 290 27.76 9.16 25.48
CA LYS A 290 28.80 8.39 24.77
C LYS A 290 30.16 9.09 24.82
N THR A 291 30.19 10.41 24.67
CA THR A 291 31.43 11.20 24.76
C THR A 291 32.01 11.15 26.16
N LEU A 292 31.19 11.28 27.21
CA LEU A 292 31.66 11.14 28.58
C LEU A 292 32.24 9.74 28.86
N ASP A 293 31.55 8.70 28.39
CA ASP A 293 31.97 7.30 28.58
C ASP A 293 33.29 7.00 27.86
N GLN A 294 33.47 7.51 26.64
CA GLN A 294 34.70 7.36 25.84
C GLN A 294 35.92 8.06 26.45
N ASN A 295 35.70 9.11 27.22
CA ASN A 295 36.77 9.81 27.94
C ASN A 295 37.12 9.14 29.29
N HIS A 296 36.47 8.03 29.65
CA HIS A 296 36.78 7.19 30.81
C HIS A 296 36.84 7.93 32.16
N PHE A 297 35.92 8.87 32.38
CA PHE A 297 35.81 9.55 33.67
C PHE A 297 35.41 8.59 34.80
N ALA A 298 35.94 8.81 36.00
CA ALA A 298 35.56 8.07 37.22
C ALA A 298 34.23 8.60 37.80
N GLY A 299 33.15 8.51 37.03
CA GLY A 299 31.81 8.99 37.41
C GLY A 299 31.52 10.44 37.01
N ILE A 300 30.31 10.92 37.36
CA ILE A 300 29.81 12.20 36.84
C ILE A 300 30.54 13.41 37.43
N SER A 301 31.01 13.33 38.68
CA SER A 301 31.76 14.41 39.32
C SER A 301 33.09 14.69 38.61
N ALA A 302 33.78 13.63 38.16
CA ALA A 302 35.00 13.75 37.37
C ALA A 302 34.71 14.34 35.98
N ALA A 303 33.62 13.90 35.35
CA ALA A 303 33.16 14.47 34.07
C ALA A 303 32.80 15.96 34.21
N PHE A 304 32.09 16.35 35.27
CA PHE A 304 31.73 17.73 35.56
C PHE A 304 32.98 18.60 35.76
N THR A 305 33.94 18.13 36.56
CA THR A 305 35.24 18.81 36.76
C THR A 305 35.99 18.98 35.44
N ALA A 306 35.91 18.00 34.53
CA ALA A 306 36.50 18.11 33.20
C ALA A 306 35.76 19.08 32.28
N LEU A 307 34.48 19.37 32.52
CA LEU A 307 33.72 20.38 31.79
C LEU A 307 33.89 21.79 32.38
N ASP A 308 34.10 21.88 33.69
CA ASP A 308 34.25 23.10 34.48
C ASP A 308 35.71 23.60 34.55
N VAL A 309 36.21 24.14 33.44
CA VAL A 309 37.64 24.46 33.26
C VAL A 309 38.17 25.50 34.24
N ASP A 310 37.33 26.42 34.70
CA ASP A 310 37.68 27.50 35.64
C ASP A 310 37.36 27.15 37.11
N GLY A 311 36.78 25.96 37.37
CA GLY A 311 36.44 25.51 38.72
C GLY A 311 35.36 26.35 39.40
N ALA A 312 34.53 27.07 38.63
CA ALA A 312 33.50 27.96 39.15
C ALA A 312 32.30 27.22 39.76
N ARG A 313 32.25 25.88 39.60
CA ARG A 313 31.11 25.00 39.91
C ARG A 313 29.83 25.33 39.14
N LYS A 314 29.96 26.16 38.09
CA LYS A 314 28.86 26.67 37.28
C LYS A 314 29.32 26.82 35.84
N ILE A 315 28.90 25.90 34.98
CA ILE A 315 29.36 25.88 33.60
C ILE A 315 28.45 26.77 32.74
N ARG A 316 29.03 27.81 32.14
CA ARG A 316 28.29 28.71 31.22
C ARG A 316 28.30 28.19 29.78
N ARG A 317 27.33 28.61 28.96
CA ARG A 317 27.18 28.12 27.57
C ARG A 317 28.45 28.21 26.71
N ALA A 318 29.18 29.33 26.76
CA ALA A 318 30.43 29.49 26.00
C ALA A 318 31.53 28.52 26.46
N GLN A 319 31.65 28.33 27.78
CA GLN A 319 32.57 27.38 28.41
C GLN A 319 32.18 25.95 28.04
N PHE A 320 30.90 25.57 28.18
CA PHE A 320 30.39 24.26 27.80
C PHE A 320 30.75 23.91 26.35
N ARG A 321 30.53 24.83 25.41
CA ARG A 321 30.90 24.63 24.00
C ARG A 321 32.40 24.45 23.80
N ALA A 322 33.23 25.17 24.54
CA ALA A 322 34.68 25.01 24.48
C ALA A 322 35.11 23.64 25.06
N SER A 323 34.52 23.22 26.17
CA SER A 323 34.76 21.92 26.80
C SER A 323 34.32 20.76 25.90
N LEU A 324 33.16 20.84 25.25
CA LEU A 324 32.72 19.82 24.28
C LEU A 324 33.66 19.69 23.07
N ARG A 325 34.20 20.81 22.56
CA ARG A 325 35.23 20.77 21.50
C ARG A 325 36.49 20.06 21.97
N ARG A 326 36.93 20.32 23.21
CA ARG A 326 38.10 19.65 23.82
C ARG A 326 37.87 18.14 23.99
N LEU A 327 36.66 17.75 24.38
CA LEU A 327 36.28 16.35 24.57
C LEU A 327 35.94 15.61 23.25
N GLN A 328 36.11 16.27 22.10
CA GLN A 328 35.82 15.70 20.78
C GLN A 328 34.35 15.23 20.63
N PHE A 329 33.41 16.03 21.15
CA PHE A 329 31.98 15.75 20.99
C PHE A 329 31.60 15.61 19.51
N GLN A 330 30.93 14.50 19.18
CA GLN A 330 30.67 14.07 17.79
C GLN A 330 29.72 14.99 17.01
N CYS A 331 28.86 15.75 17.70
CA CYS A 331 27.81 16.59 17.07
C CYS A 331 27.86 18.04 17.58
N PRO A 332 28.93 18.82 17.30
CA PRO A 332 29.11 20.18 17.83
C PRO A 332 27.94 21.14 17.53
N GLU A 333 27.20 20.91 16.46
CA GLU A 333 25.99 21.65 16.07
C GLU A 333 24.85 21.53 17.09
N LEU A 334 24.78 20.44 17.87
CA LEU A 334 23.78 20.22 18.91
C LEU A 334 24.18 20.83 20.26
N SER A 335 25.36 21.45 20.38
CA SER A 335 25.90 21.93 21.66
C SER A 335 25.02 22.95 22.40
N ASN A 336 24.29 23.80 21.68
CA ASN A 336 23.36 24.76 22.31
C ASN A 336 22.09 24.06 22.83
N GLU A 337 21.50 23.19 22.00
CA GLU A 337 20.30 22.41 22.36
C GLU A 337 20.59 21.49 23.55
N LEU A 338 21.77 20.87 23.56
CA LEU A 338 22.28 20.07 24.66
C LEU A 338 22.44 20.91 25.94
N PHE A 339 23.02 22.11 25.85
CA PHE A 339 23.14 23.00 27.01
C PHE A 339 21.76 23.29 27.63
N ASP A 340 20.78 23.64 26.78
CA ASP A 340 19.42 23.96 27.23
C ASP A 340 18.67 22.74 27.80
N SER A 341 19.05 21.53 27.38
CA SER A 341 18.50 20.27 27.92
C SER A 341 19.06 19.90 29.30
N LEU A 342 20.29 20.33 29.59
CA LEU A 342 20.99 20.04 30.83
C LEU A 342 20.65 21.05 31.92
N ASP A 343 20.53 22.35 31.58
CA ASP A 343 20.15 23.45 32.48
C ASP A 343 18.71 23.27 33.03
N LEU A 344 18.56 22.47 34.09
CA LEU A 344 17.24 22.09 34.64
C LEU A 344 16.48 23.31 35.18
N ASN A 345 17.21 24.23 35.80
CA ASN A 345 16.66 25.41 36.46
C ASN A 345 16.42 26.58 35.50
N GLY A 346 17.00 26.56 34.30
CA GLY A 346 16.90 27.63 33.31
C GLY A 346 17.62 28.90 33.70
N ASN A 347 18.64 28.77 34.56
CA ASN A 347 19.41 29.89 35.09
C ASN A 347 20.65 30.19 34.23
N HIS A 348 20.73 29.58 33.03
CA HIS A 348 21.80 29.73 32.05
C HIS A 348 23.17 29.23 32.54
N VAL A 349 23.17 28.30 33.49
CA VAL A 349 24.35 27.56 33.96
C VAL A 349 24.02 26.08 34.09
N ILE A 350 25.03 25.22 33.94
CA ILE A 350 24.94 23.80 34.28
C ILE A 350 25.70 23.58 35.59
N GLU A 351 25.02 22.97 36.56
CA GLU A 351 25.56 22.56 37.84
C GLU A 351 25.79 21.04 37.88
N GLU A 352 26.48 20.52 38.89
CA GLU A 352 26.83 19.09 38.96
C GLU A 352 25.59 18.19 39.01
N ASP A 353 24.59 18.60 39.81
CA ASP A 353 23.31 17.90 39.95
C ASP A 353 22.53 17.80 38.62
N ASP A 354 22.75 18.75 37.70
CA ASP A 354 22.12 18.73 36.37
C ASP A 354 22.57 17.52 35.54
N LEU A 355 23.74 16.95 35.84
CA LEU A 355 24.30 15.81 35.11
C LEU A 355 24.00 14.46 35.79
N GLN A 356 23.54 14.45 37.05
CA GLN A 356 23.45 13.22 37.86
C GLN A 356 22.55 12.14 37.24
N PHE A 357 21.49 12.54 36.53
CA PHE A 357 20.59 11.58 35.86
C PHE A 357 21.30 10.72 34.81
N LEU A 358 22.42 11.21 34.23
CA LEU A 358 23.21 10.50 33.22
C LEU A 358 23.87 9.24 33.76
N GLU A 359 24.12 9.14 35.08
CA GLU A 359 24.71 7.92 35.66
C GLU A 359 23.78 6.72 35.56
N LYS A 360 22.47 6.96 35.67
CA LYS A 360 21.46 5.89 35.63
C LYS A 360 20.89 5.66 34.24
N TRP A 361 20.98 6.67 33.37
CA TRP A 361 20.42 6.58 32.03
C TRP A 361 21.35 5.87 31.06
N HIS A 362 20.82 4.84 30.42
CA HIS A 362 21.47 4.09 29.35
C HIS A 362 20.69 4.38 28.05
N PRO A 363 21.23 5.24 27.16
CA PRO A 363 20.56 5.57 25.92
C PRO A 363 20.43 4.33 25.03
N LEU A 364 19.38 4.29 24.21
CA LEU A 364 19.17 3.21 23.26
C LEU A 364 20.32 3.18 22.24
N PRO A 365 20.93 2.00 21.97
CA PRO A 365 22.15 1.93 21.16
C PRO A 365 22.03 2.60 19.78
N TYR A 366 20.86 2.46 19.15
CA TYR A 366 20.59 2.99 17.83
C TYR A 366 20.65 4.52 17.73
N LEU A 367 20.57 5.25 18.86
CA LEU A 367 20.64 6.72 18.86
C LEU A 367 22.01 7.26 18.47
N THR A 368 23.08 6.47 18.63
CA THR A 368 24.48 6.94 18.48
C THR A 368 25.32 6.15 17.47
N VAL A 369 24.69 5.20 16.78
CA VAL A 369 25.32 4.41 15.72
C VAL A 369 24.91 4.95 14.36
N GLU A 370 25.81 4.82 13.40
CA GLU A 370 25.50 5.09 12.00
C GLU A 370 24.65 3.95 11.40
N PRO A 371 23.77 4.25 10.44
CA PRO A 371 22.97 3.22 9.78
C PRO A 371 23.85 2.24 9.00
N ASN A 372 23.69 0.95 9.29
CA ASN A 372 24.46 -0.12 8.66
C ASN A 372 23.57 -0.92 7.69
N LYS A 373 23.54 -0.46 6.43
CA LYS A 373 22.72 -1.09 5.36
C LYS A 373 23.11 -2.55 5.11
N ARG A 374 24.39 -2.91 5.25
CA ARG A 374 24.85 -4.30 5.08
C ARG A 374 24.30 -5.22 6.18
N ALA A 375 24.35 -4.77 7.43
CA ALA A 375 23.78 -5.51 8.55
C ALA A 375 22.26 -5.65 8.43
N ARG A 376 21.57 -4.62 7.96
CA ARG A 376 20.14 -4.69 7.61
C ARG A 376 19.87 -5.76 6.54
N ASP A 377 20.62 -5.75 5.44
CA ASP A 377 20.39 -6.69 4.33
C ASP A 377 20.69 -8.13 4.75
N GLU A 378 21.71 -8.33 5.59
CA GLU A 378 22.01 -9.62 6.23
C GLU A 378 20.88 -10.07 7.15
N PHE A 379 20.37 -9.18 8.01
CA PHE A 379 19.21 -9.46 8.86
C PHE A 379 17.99 -9.88 8.02
N LYS A 380 17.64 -9.12 6.97
CA LYS A 380 16.53 -9.45 6.05
C LYS A 380 16.74 -10.82 5.40
N LYS A 381 17.97 -11.11 4.95
CA LYS A 381 18.32 -12.41 4.35
C LYS A 381 18.14 -13.57 5.34
N MET A 382 18.64 -13.45 6.57
CA MET A 382 18.51 -14.50 7.59
C MET A 382 17.05 -14.72 8.00
N LEU A 383 16.28 -13.63 8.08
CA LEU A 383 14.84 -13.67 8.33
C LEU A 383 14.11 -14.50 7.25
N LEU A 384 14.43 -14.25 5.98
CA LEU A 384 13.88 -15.02 4.85
C LEU A 384 14.37 -16.47 4.80
N GLN A 385 15.62 -16.74 5.19
CA GLN A 385 16.12 -18.12 5.27
C GLN A 385 15.36 -18.96 6.30
N LYS A 386 14.97 -18.35 7.43
CA LYS A 386 14.27 -19.06 8.51
C LYS A 386 12.77 -19.20 8.28
N TYR A 387 12.12 -18.17 7.74
CA TYR A 387 10.66 -18.12 7.63
C TYR A 387 10.13 -18.18 6.20
N SER A 388 11.03 -18.25 5.20
CA SER A 388 10.77 -18.32 3.75
C SER A 388 10.10 -17.10 3.13
N ARG A 389 9.29 -16.34 3.87
CA ARG A 389 8.51 -15.20 3.38
C ARG A 389 8.58 -14.01 4.33
N PRO A 390 8.64 -12.76 3.82
CA PRO A 390 8.72 -11.56 4.65
C PRO A 390 7.53 -11.41 5.59
N MET A 391 6.31 -11.58 5.08
CA MET A 391 5.09 -11.41 5.90
C MET A 391 4.95 -12.46 6.99
N LYS A 392 5.31 -13.71 6.68
CA LYS A 392 5.34 -14.79 7.68
C LYS A 392 6.31 -14.43 8.80
N ALA A 393 7.52 -14.01 8.45
CA ALA A 393 8.48 -13.56 9.45
C ALA A 393 7.96 -12.37 10.25
N TRP A 394 7.35 -11.39 9.58
CA TRP A 394 6.77 -10.21 10.20
C TRP A 394 5.79 -10.61 11.30
N ARG A 395 4.74 -11.37 10.96
CA ARG A 395 3.69 -11.74 11.91
C ARG A 395 4.12 -12.76 12.96
N HIS A 396 5.12 -13.59 12.68
CA HIS A 396 5.60 -14.57 13.67
C HIS A 396 6.50 -13.99 14.75
N VAL A 397 7.42 -13.09 14.38
CA VAL A 397 8.52 -12.69 15.28
C VAL A 397 8.69 -11.18 15.45
N LEU A 398 8.30 -10.36 14.48
CA LEU A 398 8.48 -8.90 14.54
C LEU A 398 7.21 -8.16 14.99
N ASP A 399 6.03 -8.67 14.64
CA ASP A 399 4.72 -8.07 14.88
C ASP A 399 3.72 -9.17 15.21
N ARG A 400 3.86 -9.74 16.41
CA ARG A 400 2.99 -10.83 16.89
C ARG A 400 1.56 -10.35 17.10
N GLU A 401 1.40 -9.13 17.59
CA GLU A 401 0.11 -8.54 17.92
C GLU A 401 -0.64 -7.98 16.71
N GLY A 402 0.02 -7.78 15.56
CA GLY A 402 -0.61 -7.34 14.31
C GLY A 402 -0.81 -5.84 14.22
N SER A 403 -0.03 -5.08 14.99
CA SER A 403 -0.07 -3.62 15.06
C SER A 403 0.59 -2.94 13.86
N ASN A 404 1.30 -3.71 13.02
CA ASN A 404 2.22 -3.22 12.00
C ASN A 404 3.36 -2.37 12.58
N ARG A 405 3.72 -2.58 13.86
CA ARG A 405 4.84 -1.92 14.52
C ARG A 405 5.70 -2.93 15.26
N CYS A 406 6.98 -2.93 14.94
CA CYS A 406 8.00 -3.67 15.66
C CYS A 406 8.90 -2.67 16.38
N ASN A 407 8.95 -2.72 17.71
CA ASN A 407 9.85 -1.89 18.51
C ASN A 407 11.25 -2.51 18.65
N TRP A 408 12.21 -1.73 19.15
CA TRP A 408 13.61 -2.15 19.28
C TRP A 408 13.79 -3.46 20.06
N HIS A 409 13.03 -3.64 21.13
CA HIS A 409 13.11 -4.84 21.96
C HIS A 409 12.61 -6.08 21.21
N THR A 410 11.53 -5.94 20.44
CA THR A 410 10.98 -7.01 19.60
C THR A 410 11.94 -7.36 18.47
N PHE A 411 12.58 -6.36 17.86
CA PHE A 411 13.63 -6.58 16.86
C PHE A 411 14.86 -7.28 17.42
N LEU A 412 15.32 -6.93 18.64
CA LEU A 412 16.41 -7.64 19.30
C LEU A 412 16.04 -9.10 19.61
N TYR A 413 14.82 -9.34 20.08
CA TYR A 413 14.30 -10.70 20.25
C TYR A 413 14.31 -11.46 18.92
N ALA A 414 13.79 -10.86 17.84
CA ALA A 414 13.81 -11.45 16.50
C ALA A 414 15.24 -11.74 16.01
N SER A 415 16.18 -10.81 16.24
CA SER A 415 17.61 -10.97 15.92
C SER A 415 18.20 -12.19 16.62
N LYS A 416 17.95 -12.34 17.94
CA LYS A 416 18.36 -13.53 18.70
C LYS A 416 17.70 -14.79 18.14
N MET A 417 16.40 -14.76 17.85
CA MET A 417 15.66 -15.92 17.35
C MET A 417 16.14 -16.39 15.97
N ILE A 418 16.56 -15.51 15.08
CA ILE A 418 17.13 -15.89 13.77
C ILE A 418 18.63 -16.22 13.86
N GLY A 419 19.27 -16.02 15.02
CA GLY A 419 20.70 -16.24 15.21
C GLY A 419 21.58 -15.15 14.59
N PHE A 420 21.05 -13.94 14.40
CA PHE A 420 21.79 -12.82 13.83
C PHE A 420 22.88 -12.35 14.81
N GLN A 421 24.13 -12.42 14.36
CA GLN A 421 25.33 -12.01 15.13
C GLN A 421 25.95 -10.70 14.60
N GLY A 422 25.30 -10.06 13.62
CA GLY A 422 25.76 -8.82 13.03
C GLY A 422 25.47 -7.59 13.90
N ASP A 423 25.70 -6.42 13.33
CA ASP A 423 25.46 -5.13 13.96
C ASP A 423 23.94 -4.82 14.04
N ALA A 424 23.28 -5.29 15.09
CA ALA A 424 21.84 -5.13 15.29
C ALA A 424 21.42 -3.66 15.43
N ALA A 425 22.22 -2.84 16.11
CA ALA A 425 21.92 -1.41 16.29
C ALA A 425 22.01 -0.65 14.97
N GLY A 426 23.06 -0.89 14.18
CA GLY A 426 23.19 -0.31 12.85
C GLY A 426 22.16 -0.84 11.86
N ALA A 427 21.79 -2.12 11.94
CA ALA A 427 20.73 -2.71 11.12
C ALA A 427 19.36 -2.05 11.40
N TRP A 428 19.00 -1.90 12.68
CA TRP A 428 17.81 -1.18 13.10
C TRP A 428 17.83 0.27 12.63
N ARG A 429 18.95 0.97 12.85
CA ARG A 429 19.07 2.38 12.45
C ARG A 429 18.95 2.58 10.93
N ALA A 430 19.27 1.55 10.15
CA ALA A 430 19.08 1.54 8.70
C ALA A 430 17.68 1.12 8.24
N LEU A 431 16.83 0.61 9.15
CA LEU A 431 15.41 0.32 8.93
C LEU A 431 14.53 1.49 9.40
N ASP A 432 14.76 1.96 10.63
CA ASP A 432 14.14 3.13 11.25
C ASP A 432 14.95 4.38 10.87
N ASP A 433 14.81 4.83 9.63
CA ASP A 433 15.56 5.97 9.12
C ASP A 433 15.06 7.31 9.70
N ASP A 434 13.76 7.38 10.01
CA ASP A 434 13.07 8.55 10.54
C ASP A 434 13.15 8.73 12.06
N LEU A 435 13.75 7.78 12.79
CA LEU A 435 13.82 7.74 14.26
C LEU A 435 12.43 7.76 14.89
N SER A 436 11.48 7.05 14.31
CA SER A 436 10.14 6.89 14.87
C SER A 436 10.13 6.03 16.13
N GLY A 437 11.17 5.21 16.34
CA GLY A 437 11.30 4.28 17.47
C GLY A 437 10.63 2.92 17.23
N TYR A 438 10.05 2.73 16.05
CA TYR A 438 9.52 1.45 15.60
C TYR A 438 9.82 1.28 14.11
N ILE A 439 9.73 0.05 13.62
CA ILE A 439 9.72 -0.24 12.19
C ILE A 439 8.37 -0.87 11.80
N THR A 440 8.02 -0.78 10.53
CA THR A 440 6.78 -1.26 9.94
C THR A 440 7.08 -2.32 8.87
N LEU A 441 6.05 -3.04 8.41
CA LEU A 441 6.24 -3.97 7.30
C LEU A 441 6.76 -3.26 6.04
N LYS A 442 6.42 -1.98 5.84
CA LYS A 442 6.86 -1.18 4.69
C LYS A 442 8.39 -1.03 4.65
N GLU A 443 9.03 -0.77 5.79
CA GLU A 443 10.49 -0.61 5.89
C GLU A 443 11.23 -1.95 5.79
N LEU A 444 10.59 -3.04 6.24
CA LEU A 444 11.12 -4.38 6.07
C LEU A 444 10.98 -4.88 4.62
N ASP A 445 9.78 -4.79 4.05
CA ASP A 445 9.42 -5.30 2.73
C ASP A 445 8.22 -4.53 2.15
N PHE A 446 8.54 -3.62 1.23
CA PHE A 446 7.55 -2.76 0.60
C PHE A 446 6.50 -3.57 -0.19
N ASP A 447 6.90 -4.57 -0.97
CA ASP A 447 5.97 -5.32 -1.82
C ASP A 447 4.94 -6.13 -1.00
N ALA A 448 5.39 -6.74 0.11
CA ALA A 448 4.50 -7.44 1.04
C ALA A 448 3.54 -6.48 1.75
N HIS A 449 4.01 -5.30 2.16
CA HIS A 449 3.16 -4.25 2.72
C HIS A 449 2.07 -3.84 1.73
N MET A 450 2.47 -3.57 0.48
CA MET A 450 1.56 -3.10 -0.57
C MET A 450 0.49 -4.14 -0.91
N THR A 451 0.86 -5.42 -0.96
CA THR A 451 -0.08 -6.53 -1.19
C THR A 451 -1.21 -6.54 -0.14
N LEU A 452 -0.89 -6.27 1.13
CA LEU A 452 -1.89 -6.18 2.20
C LEU A 452 -2.72 -4.92 2.13
N VAL A 453 -2.10 -3.79 1.81
CA VAL A 453 -2.82 -2.51 1.66
C VAL A 453 -3.84 -2.62 0.53
N GLU A 454 -3.48 -3.21 -0.62
CA GLU A 454 -4.41 -3.45 -1.72
C GLU A 454 -5.64 -4.24 -1.29
N PHE A 455 -5.41 -5.38 -0.63
CA PHE A 455 -6.51 -6.21 -0.14
C PHE A 455 -7.35 -5.49 0.91
N ARG A 456 -6.71 -4.81 1.87
CA ARG A 456 -7.41 -4.04 2.91
C ARG A 456 -8.29 -2.95 2.33
N THR A 457 -7.77 -2.18 1.37
CA THR A 457 -8.51 -1.11 0.70
C THR A 457 -9.69 -1.70 -0.06
N TRP A 458 -9.45 -2.73 -0.88
CA TRP A 458 -10.49 -3.42 -1.61
C TRP A 458 -11.58 -4.00 -0.67
N ALA A 459 -11.18 -4.71 0.39
CA ALA A 459 -12.10 -5.30 1.34
C ALA A 459 -12.92 -4.25 2.10
N SER A 460 -12.29 -3.13 2.47
CA SER A 460 -12.97 -1.98 3.07
C SER A 460 -13.97 -1.33 2.11
N ASP A 461 -13.64 -1.30 0.83
CA ASP A 461 -14.47 -0.70 -0.19
C ASP A 461 -15.69 -1.53 -0.53
N GLU A 462 -15.49 -2.83 -0.63
CA GLU A 462 -16.50 -3.79 -1.04
C GLU A 462 -17.39 -4.20 0.13
N PHE A 463 -16.81 -4.48 1.30
CA PHE A 463 -17.49 -5.09 2.45
C PHE A 463 -17.45 -4.22 3.70
N GLY A 464 -16.85 -3.03 3.65
CA GLY A 464 -16.73 -2.09 4.76
C GLY A 464 -15.52 -2.36 5.68
N SER A 465 -15.01 -3.59 5.72
CA SER A 465 -13.78 -3.97 6.44
C SER A 465 -13.28 -5.36 6.00
N CYS A 466 -12.05 -5.72 6.36
CA CYS A 466 -11.47 -7.04 6.15
C CYS A 466 -12.23 -8.14 6.91
N ARG A 467 -12.68 -7.83 8.13
CA ARG A 467 -13.61 -8.69 8.87
C ARG A 467 -14.93 -8.90 8.11
N GLY A 468 -15.49 -7.84 7.55
CA GLY A 468 -16.70 -7.92 6.74
C GLY A 468 -16.50 -8.77 5.48
N ALA A 469 -15.33 -8.70 4.86
CA ALA A 469 -14.97 -9.58 3.74
C ALA A 469 -14.90 -11.05 4.20
N PHE A 470 -14.25 -11.32 5.34
CA PHE A 470 -14.18 -12.68 5.90
C PHE A 470 -15.56 -13.29 6.11
N ASP A 471 -16.47 -12.56 6.78
CA ASP A 471 -17.82 -13.06 7.08
C ASP A 471 -18.64 -13.36 5.80
N ILE A 472 -18.28 -12.77 4.66
CA ILE A 472 -18.90 -13.02 3.35
C ILE A 472 -18.23 -14.18 2.62
N PHE A 473 -16.91 -14.30 2.74
CA PHE A 473 -16.12 -15.37 2.13
C PHE A 473 -16.42 -16.71 2.79
N ASP A 474 -16.69 -16.71 4.10
CA ASP A 474 -17.03 -17.86 4.93
C ASP A 474 -18.49 -18.26 4.70
N GLY A 475 -18.77 -18.74 3.48
CA GLY A 475 -20.11 -19.08 3.03
C GLY A 475 -20.72 -20.28 3.77
N ASP A 476 -19.87 -21.17 4.30
CA ASP A 476 -20.26 -22.36 5.05
C ASP A 476 -20.37 -22.12 6.56
N GLY A 477 -19.84 -20.99 7.06
CA GLY A 477 -19.88 -20.60 8.46
C GLY A 477 -18.94 -21.42 9.34
N SER A 478 -17.87 -22.00 8.75
CA SER A 478 -16.85 -22.77 9.44
C SER A 478 -15.95 -21.89 10.33
N ASN A 479 -16.04 -20.56 10.19
CA ASN A 479 -15.20 -19.58 10.87
C ASN A 479 -13.71 -19.72 10.51
N SER A 480 -13.45 -20.23 9.31
CA SER A 480 -12.14 -20.46 8.70
C SER A 480 -12.28 -20.35 7.18
N LEU A 481 -11.25 -19.91 6.47
CA LEU A 481 -11.26 -19.86 5.00
C LEU A 481 -10.18 -20.76 4.43
N THR A 482 -10.57 -21.76 3.67
CA THR A 482 -9.65 -22.50 2.81
C THR A 482 -9.13 -21.62 1.67
N PHE A 483 -8.02 -22.02 1.04
CA PHE A 483 -7.52 -21.32 -0.14
C PHE A 483 -8.55 -21.29 -1.28
N GLN A 484 -9.35 -22.34 -1.41
CA GLN A 484 -10.40 -22.44 -2.42
C GLN A 484 -11.51 -21.41 -2.16
N GLU A 485 -12.01 -21.29 -0.93
CA GLU A 485 -13.03 -20.30 -0.57
C GLU A 485 -12.50 -18.86 -0.74
N PHE A 486 -11.28 -18.60 -0.27
CA PHE A 486 -10.67 -17.29 -0.40
C PHE A 486 -10.47 -16.90 -1.88
N ARG A 487 -9.95 -17.83 -2.69
CA ARG A 487 -9.76 -17.60 -4.13
C ARG A 487 -11.07 -17.40 -4.85
N ALA A 488 -12.05 -18.25 -4.56
CA ALA A 488 -13.38 -18.17 -5.12
C ALA A 488 -14.01 -16.81 -4.86
N ALA A 489 -13.97 -16.35 -3.61
CA ALA A 489 -14.54 -15.08 -3.21
C ALA A 489 -13.79 -13.88 -3.84
N CYS A 490 -12.45 -13.89 -3.86
CA CYS A 490 -11.66 -12.88 -4.57
C CYS A 490 -12.09 -12.78 -6.05
N LYS A 491 -12.31 -13.90 -6.73
CA LYS A 491 -12.75 -13.92 -8.14
C LYS A 491 -14.18 -13.39 -8.31
N ILE A 492 -15.12 -13.87 -7.50
CA ILE A 492 -16.54 -13.48 -7.52
C ILE A 492 -16.69 -11.97 -7.30
N TYR A 493 -15.90 -11.40 -6.38
CA TYR A 493 -15.99 -9.99 -5.99
C TYR A 493 -14.94 -9.10 -6.69
N GLY A 494 -14.22 -9.61 -7.69
CA GLY A 494 -13.35 -8.80 -8.55
C GLY A 494 -12.08 -8.26 -7.87
N PHE A 495 -11.46 -9.04 -7.00
CA PHE A 495 -10.12 -8.73 -6.51
C PHE A 495 -9.06 -9.17 -7.53
N GLU A 496 -8.37 -8.20 -8.13
CA GLU A 496 -7.35 -8.43 -9.18
C GLU A 496 -5.94 -8.71 -8.63
N GLY A 497 -5.76 -8.71 -7.30
CA GLY A 497 -4.45 -8.94 -6.68
C GLY A 497 -4.01 -10.41 -6.69
N GLN A 498 -2.74 -10.65 -6.32
CA GLN A 498 -2.14 -12.00 -6.31
C GLN A 498 -2.67 -12.87 -5.16
N THR A 499 -3.85 -13.46 -5.34
CA THR A 499 -4.59 -14.24 -4.33
C THR A 499 -3.76 -15.30 -3.62
N LYS A 500 -2.96 -16.10 -4.36
CA LYS A 500 -2.13 -17.15 -3.78
C LYS A 500 -1.03 -16.59 -2.87
N GLN A 501 -0.39 -15.52 -3.30
CA GLN A 501 0.64 -14.86 -2.50
C GLN A 501 0.02 -14.26 -1.24
N LEU A 502 -1.08 -13.53 -1.40
CA LEU A 502 -1.83 -12.92 -0.31
C LEU A 502 -2.33 -13.94 0.72
N PHE A 503 -2.96 -15.04 0.28
CA PHE A 503 -3.42 -16.12 1.16
C PHE A 503 -2.26 -16.70 1.96
N THR A 504 -1.17 -17.09 1.28
CA THR A 504 0.00 -17.66 1.95
C THR A 504 0.67 -16.66 2.90
N ALA A 505 0.51 -15.37 2.64
CA ALA A 505 1.11 -14.32 3.44
C ALA A 505 0.27 -14.04 4.72
N MET A 506 -1.06 -14.13 4.62
CA MET A 506 -1.99 -14.04 5.76
C MET A 506 -2.08 -15.32 6.59
N ASP A 507 -1.79 -16.50 6.00
CA ASP A 507 -1.71 -17.80 6.70
C ASP A 507 -0.41 -17.87 7.52
N VAL A 508 -0.41 -17.13 8.62
CA VAL A 508 0.72 -17.05 9.53
C VAL A 508 0.87 -18.40 10.22
N SER A 509 -0.23 -18.97 10.74
CA SER A 509 -0.23 -20.27 11.42
C SER A 509 0.29 -21.43 10.56
N ALA A 510 0.24 -21.29 9.23
CA ALA A 510 0.55 -22.34 8.26
C ALA A 510 -0.36 -23.57 8.41
N GLU A 511 -1.60 -23.33 8.82
CA GLU A 511 -2.65 -24.34 8.96
C GLU A 511 -3.25 -24.71 7.60
N GLY A 512 -2.98 -23.92 6.55
CA GLY A 512 -3.57 -24.09 5.23
C GLY A 512 -4.97 -23.48 5.13
N THR A 513 -5.41 -22.79 6.18
CA THR A 513 -6.65 -22.02 6.25
C THR A 513 -6.39 -20.66 6.90
N LEU A 514 -7.28 -19.69 6.67
CA LEU A 514 -7.23 -18.39 7.31
C LEU A 514 -8.31 -18.29 8.39
N SER A 515 -7.91 -17.96 9.60
CA SER A 515 -8.84 -17.58 10.65
C SER A 515 -9.30 -16.12 10.49
N VAL A 516 -10.40 -15.76 11.17
CA VAL A 516 -10.86 -14.36 11.25
C VAL A 516 -9.73 -13.41 11.69
N LYS A 517 -8.89 -13.83 12.65
CA LYS A 517 -7.81 -12.99 13.19
C LYS A 517 -6.72 -12.74 12.16
N GLU A 518 -6.43 -13.71 11.31
CA GLU A 518 -5.43 -13.61 10.24
C GLU A 518 -5.87 -12.73 9.08
N VAL A 519 -7.16 -12.35 9.00
CA VAL A 519 -7.67 -11.41 7.99
C VAL A 519 -8.03 -10.06 8.61
N ALA A 520 -8.71 -10.06 9.76
CA ALA A 520 -9.25 -8.86 10.38
C ALA A 520 -8.18 -7.94 11.00
N PHE A 521 -6.96 -8.42 11.27
CA PHE A 521 -5.90 -7.58 11.83
C PHE A 521 -5.57 -6.35 10.96
N LEU A 522 -5.80 -6.45 9.64
CA LEU A 522 -5.62 -5.34 8.70
C LEU A 522 -6.59 -4.18 8.96
N ASP A 523 -7.74 -4.44 9.60
CA ASP A 523 -8.69 -3.36 9.94
C ASP A 523 -8.09 -2.39 10.98
N ASP A 524 -7.17 -2.88 11.82
CA ASP A 524 -6.54 -2.13 12.90
C ASP A 524 -5.26 -1.39 12.47
N TRP A 525 -4.81 -1.55 11.23
CA TRP A 525 -3.65 -0.83 10.72
C TRP A 525 -3.90 0.68 10.69
N ILE A 526 -3.08 1.44 11.41
CA ILE A 526 -3.19 2.90 11.39
C ILE A 526 -2.23 3.43 10.33
N ASP A 527 -2.76 4.07 9.29
CA ASP A 527 -1.95 4.74 8.28
C ASP A 527 -1.18 5.90 8.94
N ASP A 528 0.10 6.08 8.63
CA ASP A 528 0.87 7.22 9.14
C ASP A 528 0.28 8.53 8.56
N PRO A 529 -0.24 9.45 9.40
CA PRO A 529 -0.87 10.68 8.92
C PRO A 529 0.10 11.60 8.18
N LYS A 530 1.39 11.58 8.50
CA LYS A 530 2.40 12.34 7.75
C LYS A 530 2.54 11.79 6.35
N GLU A 531 2.56 10.47 6.22
CA GLU A 531 2.56 9.82 4.90
C GLU A 531 1.27 10.18 4.17
N VAL A 532 0.10 10.04 4.80
CA VAL A 532 -1.21 10.43 4.24
C VAL A 532 -1.26 11.91 3.85
N ALA A 533 -0.67 12.81 4.64
CA ALA A 533 -0.62 14.25 4.33
C ALA A 533 0.36 14.56 3.19
N GLN A 534 1.53 13.93 3.18
CA GLN A 534 2.52 14.08 2.11
C GLN A 534 2.00 13.52 0.79
N ALA A 535 1.29 12.42 0.88
CA ALA A 535 0.49 11.82 -0.14
C ALA A 535 -0.58 12.78 -0.69
N ARG A 536 -1.46 13.31 0.19
CA ARG A 536 -2.47 14.33 -0.16
C ARG A 536 -1.83 15.50 -0.92
N LYS A 537 -0.70 16.00 -0.42
CA LYS A 537 0.07 17.08 -1.07
C LYS A 537 0.64 16.68 -2.43
N SER A 538 1.18 15.46 -2.55
CA SER A 538 1.77 14.95 -3.80
C SER A 538 0.71 14.75 -4.87
N ILE A 539 -0.44 14.20 -4.51
CA ILE A 539 -1.59 14.07 -5.41
C ILE A 539 -2.15 15.43 -5.80
N ALA A 540 -2.31 16.33 -4.83
CA ALA A 540 -2.76 17.68 -5.10
C ALA A 540 -1.80 18.37 -6.08
N ALA A 541 -0.49 18.30 -5.83
CA ALA A 541 0.54 18.83 -6.73
C ALA A 541 0.49 18.21 -8.13
N TYR A 542 0.28 16.89 -8.23
CA TYR A 542 0.11 16.20 -9.51
C TYR A 542 -1.11 16.73 -10.27
N LEU A 543 -2.28 16.76 -9.62
CA LEU A 543 -3.52 17.31 -10.21
C LEU A 543 -3.37 18.78 -10.64
N PHE A 544 -2.66 19.59 -9.86
CA PHE A 544 -2.39 20.99 -10.18
C PHE A 544 -1.35 21.16 -11.30
N SER A 545 -0.50 20.15 -11.54
CA SER A 545 0.47 20.17 -12.66
C SER A 545 -0.14 19.66 -13.96
N THR A 546 -1.09 18.73 -13.90
CA THR A 546 -1.76 18.17 -15.09
C THR A 546 -2.88 19.06 -15.62
N ASN A 547 -3.49 19.88 -14.78
CA ASN A 547 -4.45 20.91 -15.20
C ASN A 547 -3.74 22.26 -15.34
N GLY A 548 -3.20 22.54 -16.53
CA GLY A 548 -2.56 23.81 -16.90
C GLY A 548 -3.49 25.03 -16.92
N VAL A 549 -4.25 25.28 -15.84
CA VAL A 549 -5.06 26.50 -15.67
C VAL A 549 -4.41 27.35 -14.59
N ASN A 550 -3.71 28.40 -15.04
CA ASN A 550 -3.23 29.51 -14.21
C ASN A 550 -4.42 30.19 -13.50
N LEU A 551 -4.79 29.73 -12.31
CA LEU A 551 -5.71 30.45 -11.43
C LEU A 551 -4.92 31.36 -10.48
N ARG A 552 -4.40 32.46 -11.02
CA ARG A 552 -4.11 33.64 -10.20
C ARG A 552 -5.44 34.34 -9.91
N GLY A 553 -6.07 33.99 -8.79
CA GLY A 553 -7.23 34.72 -8.27
C GLY A 553 -8.21 33.80 -7.56
N ASP A 554 -8.45 34.10 -6.28
CA ASP A 554 -9.46 33.52 -5.39
C ASP A 554 -9.07 32.27 -4.55
N PRO A 555 -8.76 32.46 -3.25
CA PRO A 555 -8.56 31.39 -2.26
C PRO A 555 -9.74 30.44 -2.11
N SER A 556 -10.96 30.86 -2.45
CA SER A 556 -12.20 30.08 -2.30
C SER A 556 -12.26 28.88 -3.26
N ARG A 557 -11.53 28.93 -4.38
CA ARG A 557 -11.42 27.82 -5.35
C ARG A 557 -10.34 26.78 -4.99
N ARG A 558 -9.42 27.08 -4.07
CA ARG A 558 -8.41 26.10 -3.60
C ARG A 558 -9.05 24.95 -2.80
N GLY A 559 -10.16 25.23 -2.11
CA GLY A 559 -10.96 24.20 -1.44
C GLY A 559 -11.76 23.31 -2.39
N ALA A 560 -12.03 23.79 -3.62
CA ALA A 560 -12.90 23.11 -4.58
C ALA A 560 -12.17 22.07 -5.47
N LEU A 561 -10.83 22.10 -5.57
CA LEU A 561 -10.08 21.08 -6.35
C LEU A 561 -9.80 19.79 -5.56
N ALA A 562 -10.08 19.78 -4.25
CA ALA A 562 -10.24 18.54 -3.48
C ALA A 562 -11.54 17.80 -3.81
N VAL A 563 -12.44 18.40 -4.60
CA VAL A 563 -13.75 17.86 -4.99
C VAL A 563 -13.67 17.01 -6.27
N GLY A 564 -12.51 16.91 -6.90
CA GLY A 564 -12.28 16.06 -8.09
C GLY A 564 -11.94 14.60 -7.79
N PHE A 565 -11.78 14.23 -6.51
CA PHE A 565 -11.70 12.84 -6.09
C PHE A 565 -13.03 12.48 -5.44
N GLU A 566 -13.72 11.48 -5.98
CA GLU A 566 -15.04 11.09 -5.48
C GLU A 566 -15.00 10.61 -4.01
N ASN A 567 -13.83 10.23 -3.50
CA ASN A 567 -13.55 9.92 -2.09
C ASN A 567 -12.05 9.64 -1.84
N VAL A 568 -11.70 9.39 -0.56
CA VAL A 568 -10.36 9.00 -0.07
C VAL A 568 -9.78 7.78 -0.79
N LYS A 569 -10.61 6.93 -1.41
CA LYS A 569 -10.21 5.67 -2.06
C LYS A 569 -9.45 5.88 -3.36
N GLU A 570 -9.89 6.83 -4.20
CA GLU A 570 -9.17 7.19 -5.43
C GLU A 570 -7.81 7.83 -5.09
N MET A 571 -7.78 8.55 -3.97
CA MET A 571 -6.57 9.16 -3.44
C MET A 571 -5.58 8.09 -2.95
N GLN A 572 -6.02 7.11 -2.15
CA GLN A 572 -5.19 6.00 -1.67
C GLN A 572 -4.66 5.13 -2.83
N ARG A 573 -5.48 4.82 -3.84
CA ARG A 573 -5.04 4.06 -5.03
C ARG A 573 -3.96 4.79 -5.83
N LYS A 574 -4.15 6.09 -6.11
CA LYS A 574 -3.15 6.88 -6.84
C LYS A 574 -1.85 7.08 -6.04
N LEU A 575 -1.92 7.09 -4.70
CA LEU A 575 -0.73 7.08 -3.86
C LEU A 575 0.03 5.78 -3.95
N LEU A 576 -0.71 4.69 -3.93
CA LEU A 576 -0.17 3.35 -4.08
C LEU A 576 0.58 3.20 -5.41
N GLU A 577 -0.01 3.70 -6.50
CA GLU A 577 0.60 3.75 -7.83
C GLU A 577 1.85 4.65 -7.85
N ILE A 578 1.82 5.82 -7.17
CA ILE A 578 2.97 6.73 -7.06
C ILE A 578 4.09 6.14 -6.21
N GLU A 579 3.79 5.48 -5.09
CA GLU A 579 4.80 4.83 -4.24
C GLU A 579 5.44 3.64 -4.96
N ARG A 580 4.65 2.82 -5.67
CA ARG A 580 5.17 1.78 -6.58
C ARG A 580 6.12 2.36 -7.60
N ALA A 581 5.73 3.45 -8.26
CA ALA A 581 6.58 4.11 -9.23
C ALA A 581 7.88 4.66 -8.62
N LYS A 582 7.82 5.21 -7.40
CA LYS A 582 9.00 5.71 -6.66
C LYS A 582 9.92 4.57 -6.20
N GLU A 583 9.36 3.47 -5.72
CA GLU A 583 10.15 2.33 -5.24
C GLU A 583 10.77 1.56 -6.40
N LEU A 584 10.02 1.34 -7.49
CA LEU A 584 10.58 0.88 -8.77
C LEU A 584 11.67 1.82 -9.27
N ALA A 585 11.47 3.14 -9.19
CA ALA A 585 12.51 4.10 -9.55
C ALA A 585 13.75 3.98 -8.66
N LYS A 586 13.62 3.79 -7.34
CA LYS A 586 14.75 3.56 -6.43
C LYS A 586 15.48 2.24 -6.73
N GLN A 587 14.74 1.17 -7.03
CA GLN A 587 15.30 -0.11 -7.47
C GLN A 587 16.04 0.03 -8.81
N TRP A 588 15.54 0.88 -9.72
CA TRP A 588 16.17 1.19 -11.01
C TRP A 588 17.41 2.09 -10.89
N HIS A 589 17.57 2.81 -9.77
CA HIS A 589 18.77 3.59 -9.45
C HIS A 589 19.85 2.76 -8.73
N ALA A 590 19.65 1.46 -8.50
CA ALA A 590 20.75 0.57 -8.20
C ALA A 590 21.59 0.41 -9.47
N ALA A 591 22.87 0.79 -9.41
CA ALA A 591 23.77 0.79 -10.57
C ALA A 591 23.85 -0.59 -11.24
N VAL A 592 23.14 -0.77 -12.35
CA VAL A 592 23.36 -1.89 -13.25
C VAL A 592 24.63 -1.58 -14.02
N GLU A 593 25.72 -2.30 -13.73
CA GLU A 593 27.06 -2.12 -14.31
C GLU A 593 27.10 -2.12 -15.85
N ASN A 594 26.03 -2.55 -16.53
CA ASN A 594 25.98 -2.57 -17.98
C ASN A 594 24.56 -2.39 -18.53
N PRO A 595 24.23 -1.23 -19.14
CA PRO A 595 22.92 -0.92 -19.73
C PRO A 595 22.44 -1.94 -20.79
N MET A 596 23.36 -2.67 -21.43
CA MET A 596 23.03 -3.67 -22.45
C MET A 596 22.33 -4.91 -21.89
N LYS A 597 22.54 -5.25 -20.61
CA LYS A 597 21.80 -6.34 -19.96
C LYS A 597 20.31 -6.01 -19.81
N LEU A 598 19.95 -4.73 -19.71
CA LEU A 598 18.58 -4.26 -19.60
C LEU A 598 17.82 -4.45 -20.92
N VAL A 599 18.48 -4.16 -22.04
CA VAL A 599 17.94 -4.35 -23.40
C VAL A 599 17.72 -5.83 -23.73
N ASP A 600 18.62 -6.71 -23.28
CA ASP A 600 18.47 -8.15 -23.47
C ASP A 600 17.39 -8.77 -22.56
N LEU A 601 17.14 -8.21 -21.37
CA LEU A 601 16.02 -8.59 -20.51
C LEU A 601 14.67 -8.16 -21.10
N CYS A 602 14.58 -6.94 -21.62
CA CYS A 602 13.39 -6.45 -22.32
C CYS A 602 13.13 -7.21 -23.63
N ARG A 603 14.17 -7.61 -24.38
CA ARG A 603 14.03 -8.48 -25.56
C ARG A 603 13.53 -9.88 -25.23
N LYS A 604 13.94 -10.44 -24.09
CA LYS A 604 13.54 -11.80 -23.68
C LYS A 604 12.09 -11.89 -23.19
N GLN A 605 11.46 -10.78 -22.80
CA GLN A 605 10.08 -10.76 -22.30
C GLN A 605 9.03 -10.30 -23.32
N MET A 606 9.43 -9.86 -24.52
CA MET A 606 8.52 -9.45 -25.58
C MET A 606 8.70 -10.32 -26.83
N THR A 607 8.06 -11.48 -26.86
CA THR A 607 7.77 -12.20 -28.11
C THR A 607 6.37 -11.80 -28.59
N PHE A 608 6.31 -10.83 -29.50
CA PHE A 608 5.18 -10.70 -30.41
C PHE A 608 5.71 -10.38 -31.81
N GLU A 609 5.45 -11.31 -32.73
CA GLU A 609 5.68 -11.12 -34.17
C GLU A 609 4.78 -9.99 -34.68
N VAL A 610 5.38 -9.01 -35.35
CA VAL A 610 4.64 -8.03 -36.15
C VAL A 610 5.05 -8.21 -37.61
N SER A 611 4.49 -9.23 -38.23
CA SER A 611 4.53 -9.44 -39.67
C SER A 611 3.21 -8.99 -40.31
N SER A 612 2.88 -7.69 -40.28
CA SER A 612 1.92 -7.08 -41.23
C SER A 612 1.65 -5.59 -40.94
N LEU A 613 2.58 -4.69 -41.27
CA LEU A 613 2.24 -3.27 -41.49
C LEU A 613 3.11 -2.71 -42.62
N LYS A 614 2.49 -2.51 -43.79
CA LYS A 614 3.10 -1.83 -44.94
C LYS A 614 3.39 -0.38 -44.56
N LEU A 615 4.67 0.00 -44.51
CA LEU A 615 5.08 1.40 -44.36
C LEU A 615 4.84 2.15 -45.68
N ASP A 616 3.95 3.13 -45.65
CA ASP A 616 3.85 4.14 -46.69
C ASP A 616 5.00 5.14 -46.55
N SER A 617 5.79 5.24 -47.61
CA SER A 617 7.06 5.95 -47.68
C SER A 617 6.84 7.44 -47.90
N ARG A 618 6.97 8.29 -46.86
CA ARG A 618 7.09 9.75 -47.05
C ARG A 618 7.50 10.58 -45.81
N ARG A 619 8.49 10.17 -45.00
CA ARG A 619 9.21 11.10 -44.09
C ARG A 619 10.68 10.72 -43.93
N PRO A 620 11.61 11.68 -43.84
CA PRO A 620 13.04 11.41 -43.81
C PRO A 620 13.44 10.65 -42.53
N ILE A 621 14.22 9.58 -42.73
CA ILE A 621 14.81 8.76 -41.67
C ILE A 621 15.75 9.64 -40.86
N ARG A 622 15.41 9.91 -39.60
CA ARG A 622 16.31 10.54 -38.62
C ARG A 622 17.11 9.47 -37.91
N THR A 623 18.34 9.80 -37.55
CA THR A 623 19.26 8.84 -36.91
C THR A 623 18.82 8.53 -35.49
N VAL A 624 19.06 7.28 -35.05
CA VAL A 624 18.66 6.75 -33.71
C VAL A 624 19.15 7.63 -32.56
N ALA A 625 20.29 8.32 -32.73
CA ALA A 625 20.85 9.23 -31.74
C ALA A 625 20.02 10.51 -31.52
N GLU A 626 19.26 10.97 -32.52
CA GLU A 626 18.34 12.12 -32.39
C GLU A 626 17.01 11.70 -31.76
N SER A 627 16.59 10.45 -31.94
CA SER A 627 15.41 9.88 -31.27
C SER A 627 15.67 9.62 -29.78
N TYR A 628 16.89 9.23 -29.42
CA TYR A 628 17.28 8.95 -28.03
C TYR A 628 17.21 10.19 -27.13
N ARG A 629 17.56 11.37 -27.65
CA ARG A 629 17.54 12.63 -26.89
C ARG A 629 16.13 13.15 -26.54
N ARG A 630 15.07 12.53 -27.07
CA ARG A 630 13.67 12.87 -26.78
C ARG A 630 12.96 11.87 -25.86
N LEU A 631 13.58 10.71 -25.56
CA LEU A 631 12.98 9.67 -24.72
C LEU A 631 13.24 9.85 -23.21
N GLU A 632 14.08 10.83 -22.82
CA GLU A 632 14.44 11.10 -21.42
C GLU A 632 13.61 12.23 -20.77
N GLY A 633 12.33 12.37 -21.16
CA GLY A 633 11.45 13.41 -20.64
C GLY A 633 10.17 12.88 -19.99
N PRO A 634 9.75 13.37 -18.79
CA PRO A 634 8.45 13.08 -18.17
C PRO A 634 7.24 13.33 -19.09
N ASP A 635 7.43 14.22 -20.08
CA ASP A 635 6.39 14.66 -21.00
C ASP A 635 5.94 13.56 -21.99
N HIS A 636 6.70 12.47 -22.20
CA HIS A 636 6.31 11.46 -23.19
C HIS A 636 5.25 10.49 -22.65
N CYS A 637 5.39 10.01 -21.42
CA CYS A 637 4.33 9.23 -20.75
C CYS A 637 3.07 10.08 -20.61
N LEU A 638 3.23 11.35 -20.23
CA LEU A 638 2.11 12.31 -20.14
C LEU A 638 1.41 12.49 -21.50
N ASN A 639 2.14 12.71 -22.60
CA ASN A 639 1.54 12.87 -23.93
C ASN A 639 0.95 11.58 -24.50
N PHE A 640 1.48 10.41 -24.13
CA PHE A 640 0.90 9.12 -24.48
C PHE A 640 -0.47 8.92 -23.83
N PHE A 641 -0.60 9.27 -22.55
CA PHE A 641 -1.88 9.20 -21.83
C PHE A 641 -2.84 10.33 -22.21
N LEU A 642 -2.36 11.54 -22.50
CA LEU A 642 -3.19 12.66 -22.98
C LEU A 642 -3.82 12.37 -24.36
N LYS A 643 -3.10 11.70 -25.26
CA LYS A 643 -3.65 11.26 -26.56
C LYS A 643 -4.74 10.20 -26.45
N GLN A 644 -4.77 9.44 -25.36
CA GLN A 644 -5.81 8.45 -25.08
C GLN A 644 -7.03 9.10 -24.39
N ALA A 645 -6.90 10.35 -23.92
CA ALA A 645 -7.89 11.06 -23.11
C ALA A 645 -8.61 12.21 -23.85
N GLU A 646 -8.35 12.44 -25.14
CA GLU A 646 -9.06 13.46 -25.91
C GLU A 646 -10.52 13.05 -26.19
N PRO A 647 -11.54 13.81 -25.76
CA PRO A 647 -12.89 13.66 -26.29
C PRO A 647 -12.93 14.11 -27.75
N LYS A 648 -13.57 13.31 -28.62
CA LYS A 648 -13.84 13.68 -30.01
C LYS A 648 -14.77 14.90 -30.05
N GLU A 649 -14.22 16.10 -30.18
CA GLU A 649 -15.03 17.31 -30.34
C GLU A 649 -15.33 17.63 -31.80
N VAL A 650 -16.61 17.93 -32.01
CA VAL A 650 -17.23 18.45 -33.23
C VAL A 650 -16.75 19.88 -33.47
N SER A 651 -16.35 20.15 -34.70
CA SER A 651 -15.80 21.41 -35.19
C SER A 651 -16.78 22.60 -35.06
N ILE A 652 -16.34 23.68 -34.41
CA ILE A 652 -16.89 25.03 -34.60
C ILE A 652 -15.71 26.01 -34.78
N GLU A 653 -15.59 26.59 -35.97
CA GLU A 653 -14.65 27.65 -36.32
C GLU A 653 -15.10 29.02 -35.78
N VAL A 654 -14.26 29.75 -35.04
CA VAL A 654 -14.28 31.23 -35.04
C VAL A 654 -12.86 31.81 -34.89
N LYS A 655 -12.65 32.93 -35.59
CA LYS A 655 -11.43 33.61 -36.07
C LYS A 655 -10.52 34.28 -35.01
N LYS A 656 -9.23 34.36 -35.35
CA LYS A 656 -8.20 35.28 -34.76
C LYS A 656 -8.50 36.75 -35.06
N PRO A 657 -8.05 37.67 -34.19
CA PRO A 657 -6.97 38.62 -34.55
C PRO A 657 -6.10 38.98 -33.31
N SER A 658 -4.98 39.71 -33.30
CA SER A 658 -3.94 40.21 -34.22
C SER A 658 -2.87 40.84 -33.31
N GLU A 659 -1.63 40.92 -33.80
CA GLU A 659 -0.41 41.43 -33.16
C GLU A 659 -0.47 42.85 -32.57
N VAL A 660 0.34 43.15 -31.52
CA VAL A 660 1.10 44.41 -31.39
C VAL A 660 2.44 44.21 -30.63
N ARG A 661 3.46 44.91 -31.17
CA ARG A 661 4.91 45.08 -30.93
C ARG A 661 5.44 45.59 -29.55
N SER A 662 6.63 45.06 -29.20
CA SER A 662 7.93 45.72 -28.84
C SER A 662 8.07 46.45 -27.48
N GLN A 663 9.20 46.43 -26.72
CA GLN A 663 10.60 46.81 -27.01
C GLN A 663 11.53 46.42 -25.81
N LYS A 664 12.82 46.06 -26.11
CA LYS A 664 14.14 46.48 -25.52
C LYS A 664 14.30 46.66 -23.97
N ASP A 665 15.38 46.32 -23.26
CA ASP A 665 16.85 46.32 -23.49
C ASP A 665 17.58 45.36 -22.49
N ALA A 666 18.84 44.99 -22.80
CA ALA A 666 19.80 44.20 -21.98
C ALA A 666 20.69 45.13 -21.07
N PRO A 667 21.63 44.66 -20.22
CA PRO A 667 22.83 43.91 -20.64
C PRO A 667 23.40 42.84 -19.67
N GLU A 668 24.33 42.09 -20.24
CA GLU A 668 25.13 40.94 -19.78
C GLU A 668 26.40 41.37 -19.03
N MET A 669 26.87 40.59 -18.04
CA MET A 669 28.26 40.70 -17.55
C MET A 669 28.83 39.40 -16.94
N LEU A 670 30.11 39.19 -17.25
CA LEU A 670 30.95 37.98 -17.21
C LEU A 670 31.39 37.52 -15.81
N LEU A 671 31.64 36.20 -15.67
CA LEU A 671 32.36 35.57 -14.55
C LEU A 671 33.78 35.13 -14.97
N PRO A 672 34.80 35.22 -14.08
CA PRO A 672 36.15 34.69 -14.33
C PRO A 672 36.36 33.25 -13.80
N PRO A 673 37.46 32.54 -14.19
CA PRO A 673 37.57 31.09 -14.12
C PRO A 673 38.24 30.52 -12.85
N LEU A 674 37.97 29.24 -12.59
CA LEU A 674 38.51 28.38 -11.53
C LEU A 674 39.95 27.90 -11.82
N PRO A 675 40.80 27.66 -10.80
CA PRO A 675 42.04 26.91 -10.95
C PRO A 675 41.96 25.43 -10.51
N LEU A 676 42.78 24.60 -11.16
CA LEU A 676 42.90 23.15 -11.06
C LEU A 676 43.65 22.63 -9.81
N ALA A 677 43.21 21.43 -9.40
CA ALA A 677 43.88 20.26 -8.82
C ALA A 677 45.26 20.36 -8.13
N ALA A 678 45.36 19.72 -6.97
CA ALA A 678 46.60 19.14 -6.45
C ALA A 678 46.32 17.79 -5.75
N GLU A 679 47.04 16.75 -6.19
CA GLU A 679 47.11 15.39 -5.63
C GLU A 679 47.88 15.37 -4.31
N LYS A 680 47.46 14.53 -3.34
CA LYS A 680 48.37 13.92 -2.34
C LYS A 680 47.89 12.53 -1.87
N GLN A 681 48.65 11.53 -2.33
CA GLN A 681 49.30 10.42 -1.61
C GLN A 681 48.53 9.58 -0.57
N ALA A 682 48.56 8.27 -0.84
CA ALA A 682 48.08 7.17 -0.03
C ALA A 682 49.02 6.84 1.15
N GLU A 683 48.44 6.48 2.30
CA GLU A 683 49.15 5.92 3.45
C GLU A 683 48.49 4.60 3.89
N VAL A 684 49.33 3.58 4.08
CA VAL A 684 48.98 2.20 4.41
C VAL A 684 48.89 2.06 5.93
N VAL A 685 47.71 1.68 6.46
CA VAL A 685 47.54 1.36 7.90
C VAL A 685 47.16 -0.11 8.09
N GLN A 686 47.99 -0.80 8.86
CA GLN A 686 47.90 -2.22 9.22
C GLN A 686 46.64 -2.55 10.05
N ARG A 687 45.95 -3.63 9.68
CA ARG A 687 44.80 -4.19 10.38
C ARG A 687 45.21 -4.81 11.72
N ARG A 688 44.69 -4.29 12.85
CA ARG A 688 44.62 -5.03 14.12
C ARG A 688 43.25 -5.70 14.25
N ARG A 689 43.23 -6.99 14.57
CA ARG A 689 42.00 -7.75 14.90
C ARG A 689 41.44 -7.26 16.25
N PRO A 690 40.14 -6.97 16.39
CA PRO A 690 39.55 -6.70 17.70
C PRO A 690 39.35 -8.00 18.48
N MET A 691 39.64 -7.91 19.77
CA MET A 691 39.62 -8.96 20.78
C MET A 691 38.17 -9.24 21.20
N VAL A 692 37.73 -10.49 21.13
CA VAL A 692 36.36 -10.91 21.52
C VAL A 692 36.26 -10.87 23.05
N LEU A 693 35.52 -9.92 23.60
CA LEU A 693 35.13 -9.91 25.00
C LEU A 693 33.90 -10.81 25.17
N LYS A 694 33.98 -11.77 26.10
CA LYS A 694 32.84 -12.63 26.46
C LYS A 694 31.79 -11.81 27.23
N PRO A 695 30.49 -12.05 27.00
CA PRO A 695 29.41 -11.31 27.64
C PRO A 695 29.37 -11.55 29.15
N SER A 696 28.90 -10.53 29.88
CA SER A 696 28.81 -10.55 31.35
C SER A 696 27.59 -11.33 31.84
N LEU A 697 27.59 -11.73 33.11
CA LEU A 697 26.52 -12.52 33.72
C LEU A 697 25.15 -11.81 33.70
N ASP A 698 25.13 -10.48 33.71
CA ASP A 698 23.90 -9.67 33.58
C ASP A 698 23.31 -9.69 32.15
N GLU A 699 24.14 -9.94 31.12
CA GLU A 699 23.67 -10.13 29.73
C GLU A 699 23.14 -11.54 29.50
N LEU A 700 23.52 -12.51 30.34
CA LEU A 700 23.00 -13.88 30.30
C LEU A 700 21.68 -14.03 31.07
N LEU A 701 21.39 -13.12 32.02
CA LEU A 701 20.18 -13.14 32.84
C LEU A 701 19.02 -12.30 32.25
N ARG A 702 19.29 -11.48 31.22
CA ARG A 702 18.29 -10.75 30.42
C ARG A 702 17.98 -11.50 29.11
#